data_AF-Q1GX37-F1
#
_entry.id   AF-Q1GX37-F1
#
_cell.length_a   1.000
_cell.length_b   1.000
_cell.length_c   1.000
_cell.angle_alpha   90.00
_cell.angle_beta   90.00
_cell.angle_gamma   90.00
#
_symmetry.space_group_name_H-M   'P 1'
#
loop_
_entity.id
_entity.type
_entity.pdbx_description
1 polymer ?
#
loop_
_entity_poly.entity_id
_entity_poly.type
_entity_poly.pdbx_seq_one_letter_code
_entity_poly.pdbx_strand_id
1 'polypeptide(L)'
;MAGLRWIFDRASGTPRVGYRSAMAGSVATLWKQLDIRSKGWPARLRGLIVVRTGHLAADARQSAGNHRGKIEGLGWLAVAAGAIFSVPPLQSLIAPLLGSEGVATLRDMIIAASGAMIGATAIVASFILFAMQVNVERLPYGLFHRFSSDARLLGGFAAAFMLSLGTMALAFIEDPGHSSAVVVAAILAVALILRLLLHAYRRSLRLIDPVSQLSMIEADAAAKLRRWDRRVRWLQPLLAEDPGPGEPAARREGMRLDVRRAAILEGSKGWDGPLRTAIGQAAAFSRQAAERGDLEVSAAALNSLLALNRAYVAVKGRSFHARTLLFENPQVTDGTINATLEELRRLRVAALAGLDEPHLEQLFKAHLGLVRAYLGIEYPGLNPSPSHALLAAHYLESAVEAVIPTQMTDTLMEGVKCLGDAARLFASAGHASAASSLFGKIAKIGVAGAMQRDGFPVAVVAIEQLASLQLSLFYGDGANHGYATRQLRSAIFTTATAMFALPDLPLASKQITALAPFFSGSDPRGFRSSLTSLVNALHEPGADAAMAAKVAHNIVEWADKLYVDVRALLKLAIEKRSQFVIDLIHWITGMSELLFFAAKAPATAHHDRSTLEKQAHFLIGSLTFIPRDPETAKWIEAFSLIDILFEFGSMASEREWLEGFDTAFDALLRWGFEAGAENTGWNTLDSALAALAALTIGEDAALQTRLIAAVQAAVAAEGAPAAPVRERAARFLRGRADHLHSSDFDTDAVNLALCADIPAARALLAEIAELLAPLLPPPPIPPAPAPPDG
;
A
#
# COMPACT_ATOMS: atom_id res chain seq x y z
N MET A 1 -53.79 13.78 9.96
CA MET A 1 -52.40 13.27 10.07
C MET A 1 -52.32 11.79 9.67
N ALA A 2 -52.43 11.46 8.38
CA ALA A 2 -52.15 10.10 7.87
C ALA A 2 -51.64 10.06 6.41
N GLY A 3 -51.59 11.20 5.68
CA GLY A 3 -51.18 11.25 4.27
C GLY A 3 -49.73 11.67 3.98
N LEU A 4 -48.96 12.10 5.00
CA LEU A 4 -47.60 12.62 4.82
C LEU A 4 -46.48 11.59 5.08
N ARG A 5 -46.82 10.35 5.46
CA ARG A 5 -45.85 9.28 5.74
C ARG A 5 -45.42 8.49 4.50
N TRP A 6 -46.17 8.59 3.39
CA TRP A 6 -45.88 7.84 2.15
C TRP A 6 -44.78 8.48 1.27
N ILE A 7 -44.47 9.76 1.47
CA ILE A 7 -43.47 10.49 0.65
C ILE A 7 -42.06 10.43 1.25
N PHE A 8 -41.91 10.19 2.57
CA PHE A 8 -40.60 10.19 3.24
C PHE A 8 -39.93 8.81 3.36
N ASP A 9 -40.66 7.69 3.34
CA ASP A 9 -40.09 6.34 3.49
C ASP A 9 -39.33 5.81 2.25
N ARG A 10 -39.20 6.62 1.18
CA ARG A 10 -38.40 6.25 0.00
C ARG A 10 -37.06 6.97 -0.12
N ALA A 11 -36.72 7.80 0.86
CA ALA A 11 -35.46 8.56 0.88
C ALA A 11 -34.33 7.90 1.70
N SER A 12 -34.61 6.84 2.46
CA SER A 12 -33.61 6.11 3.26
C SER A 12 -33.59 4.62 2.88
N GLY A 13 -32.80 4.26 1.87
CA GLY A 13 -32.59 2.86 1.51
C GLY A 13 -31.81 2.69 0.21
N THR A 14 -30.52 2.35 0.36
CA THR A 14 -29.61 1.54 -0.49
C THR A 14 -29.99 1.18 -1.95
N PRO A 15 -28.99 1.06 -2.84
CA PRO A 15 -29.14 1.26 -4.27
C PRO A 15 -29.93 0.15 -5.00
N ARG A 16 -30.71 0.60 -5.99
CA ARG A 16 -31.47 -0.18 -6.96
C ARG A 16 -30.70 -1.37 -7.55
N VAL A 17 -31.08 -2.58 -7.13
CA VAL A 17 -30.87 -3.84 -7.89
C VAL A 17 -31.90 -4.01 -9.04
N GLY A 18 -32.93 -3.16 -9.11
CA GLY A 18 -34.08 -3.33 -10.02
C GLY A 18 -33.90 -3.01 -11.51
N TYR A 19 -32.73 -2.54 -11.97
CA TYR A 19 -32.45 -2.36 -13.41
C TYR A 19 -31.54 -3.44 -14.00
N ARG A 20 -31.00 -4.34 -13.15
CA ARG A 20 -30.20 -5.49 -13.60
C ARG A 20 -31.08 -6.65 -14.10
N SER A 21 -32.32 -6.79 -13.62
CA SER A 21 -33.18 -7.95 -13.93
C SER A 21 -33.91 -7.88 -15.28
N ALA A 22 -34.28 -6.68 -15.76
CA ALA A 22 -35.08 -6.56 -16.98
C ALA A 22 -34.30 -6.91 -18.27
N MET A 23 -33.00 -6.56 -18.34
CA MET A 23 -32.15 -6.93 -19.48
C MET A 23 -31.41 -8.27 -19.28
N ALA A 24 -31.16 -8.69 -18.03
CA ALA A 24 -30.72 -10.06 -17.75
C ALA A 24 -31.80 -11.07 -18.17
N GLY A 25 -33.08 -10.71 -18.06
CA GLY A 25 -34.20 -11.43 -18.65
C GLY A 25 -34.06 -11.57 -20.16
N SER A 26 -33.93 -10.46 -20.90
CA SER A 26 -33.83 -10.49 -22.38
C SER A 26 -32.59 -11.22 -22.92
N VAL A 27 -31.44 -11.09 -22.25
CA VAL A 27 -30.21 -11.82 -22.59
C VAL A 27 -30.38 -13.30 -22.23
N ALA A 28 -30.97 -13.65 -21.09
CA ALA A 28 -31.27 -15.05 -20.76
C ALA A 28 -32.26 -15.69 -21.75
N THR A 29 -33.20 -14.93 -22.32
CA THR A 29 -34.12 -15.41 -23.37
C THR A 29 -33.39 -15.65 -24.69
N LEU A 30 -32.49 -14.75 -25.09
CA LEU A 30 -31.63 -14.91 -26.29
C LEU A 30 -30.66 -16.09 -26.15
N TRP A 31 -30.11 -16.31 -24.95
CA TRP A 31 -29.25 -17.46 -24.63
C TRP A 31 -30.03 -18.79 -24.52
N LYS A 32 -31.32 -18.76 -24.16
CA LYS A 32 -32.22 -19.91 -24.23
C LYS A 32 -32.62 -20.26 -25.67
N GLN A 33 -32.76 -19.28 -26.55
CA GLN A 33 -33.11 -19.48 -27.96
C GLN A 33 -31.94 -19.98 -28.84
N LEU A 34 -30.69 -19.70 -28.45
CA LEU A 34 -29.50 -20.11 -29.22
C LEU A 34 -28.96 -21.51 -28.90
N ASP A 35 -29.56 -22.26 -27.97
CA ASP A 35 -29.13 -23.62 -27.54
C ASP A 35 -27.61 -23.83 -27.35
N ILE A 36 -26.90 -22.81 -26.85
CA ILE A 36 -25.44 -22.89 -26.61
C ILE A 36 -25.12 -23.67 -25.31
N ARG A 37 -26.14 -24.06 -24.55
CA ARG A 37 -26.01 -24.87 -23.33
C ARG A 37 -26.15 -26.38 -23.56
N SER A 38 -26.57 -26.83 -24.75
CA SER A 38 -26.50 -28.26 -25.09
C SER A 38 -25.03 -28.71 -25.19
N LYS A 39 -24.76 -29.97 -24.81
CA LYS A 39 -23.43 -30.52 -24.49
C LYS A 39 -22.39 -30.56 -25.64
N GLY A 40 -22.60 -29.87 -26.76
CA GLY A 40 -21.77 -29.97 -27.98
C GLY A 40 -20.69 -28.91 -28.22
N TRP A 41 -20.66 -27.78 -27.50
CA TRP A 41 -19.76 -26.67 -27.85
C TRP A 41 -18.38 -26.73 -27.16
N PRO A 42 -17.25 -26.59 -27.87
CA PRO A 42 -15.91 -26.53 -27.27
C PRO A 42 -15.74 -25.34 -26.30
N ALA A 43 -15.12 -25.56 -25.13
CA ALA A 43 -15.01 -24.56 -24.06
C ALA A 43 -14.34 -23.24 -24.49
N ARG A 44 -13.38 -23.30 -25.45
CA ARG A 44 -12.71 -22.11 -26.01
C ARG A 44 -13.64 -21.19 -26.79
N LEU A 45 -14.62 -21.73 -27.53
CA LEU A 45 -15.61 -20.94 -28.27
C LEU A 45 -16.61 -20.26 -27.33
N ARG A 46 -16.96 -20.90 -26.21
CA ARG A 46 -17.82 -20.30 -25.18
C ARG A 46 -17.15 -19.11 -24.51
N GLY A 47 -15.86 -19.23 -24.14
CA GLY A 47 -15.08 -18.13 -23.58
C GLY A 47 -14.96 -16.94 -24.53
N LEU A 48 -14.71 -17.20 -25.82
CA LEU A 48 -14.54 -16.15 -26.82
C LEU A 48 -15.85 -15.41 -27.14
N ILE A 49 -16.99 -16.10 -27.14
CA ILE A 49 -18.31 -15.48 -27.34
C ILE A 49 -18.73 -14.67 -26.10
N VAL A 50 -18.46 -15.15 -24.88
CA VAL A 50 -18.77 -14.42 -23.63
C VAL A 50 -17.93 -13.15 -23.51
N VAL A 51 -16.63 -13.22 -23.79
CA VAL A 51 -15.75 -12.04 -23.77
C VAL A 51 -16.13 -11.03 -24.84
N ARG A 52 -16.45 -11.49 -26.07
CA ARG A 52 -16.79 -10.60 -27.18
C ARG A 52 -18.19 -9.98 -27.04
N THR A 53 -19.17 -10.70 -26.49
CA THR A 53 -20.50 -10.14 -26.18
C THR A 53 -20.48 -9.23 -24.95
N GLY A 54 -19.61 -9.50 -23.96
CA GLY A 54 -19.35 -8.61 -22.83
C GLY A 54 -18.73 -7.28 -23.26
N HIS A 55 -17.71 -7.32 -24.13
CA HIS A 55 -17.11 -6.12 -24.73
C HIS A 55 -18.08 -5.34 -25.62
N LEU A 56 -18.84 -6.02 -26.49
CA LEU A 56 -19.85 -5.36 -27.32
C LEU A 56 -20.99 -4.73 -26.48
N ALA A 57 -21.39 -5.34 -25.37
CA ALA A 57 -22.39 -4.77 -24.46
C ALA A 57 -21.86 -3.60 -23.63
N ALA A 58 -20.58 -3.61 -23.26
CA ALA A 58 -19.91 -2.50 -22.57
C ALA A 58 -19.68 -1.32 -23.54
N ASP A 59 -19.21 -1.58 -24.75
CA ASP A 59 -19.01 -0.59 -25.81
C ASP A 59 -20.35 -0.01 -26.29
N ALA A 60 -21.40 -0.83 -26.41
CA ALA A 60 -22.75 -0.35 -26.71
C ALA A 60 -23.32 0.50 -25.57
N ARG A 61 -23.03 0.20 -24.30
CA ARG A 61 -23.45 1.03 -23.15
C ARG A 61 -22.69 2.35 -23.08
N GLN A 62 -21.38 2.33 -23.31
CA GLN A 62 -20.54 3.53 -23.31
C GLN A 62 -20.84 4.42 -24.53
N SER A 63 -21.07 3.80 -25.69
CA SER A 63 -21.54 4.48 -26.90
C SER A 63 -22.95 5.04 -26.73
N ALA A 64 -23.89 4.29 -26.14
CA ALA A 64 -25.24 4.77 -25.81
C ALA A 64 -25.22 5.92 -24.79
N GLY A 65 -24.26 5.97 -23.87
CA GLY A 65 -24.03 7.10 -22.97
C GLY A 65 -23.62 8.37 -23.70
N ASN A 66 -22.68 8.26 -24.64
CA ASN A 66 -22.21 9.37 -25.49
C ASN A 66 -23.24 9.79 -26.56
N HIS A 67 -24.14 8.89 -26.95
CA HIS A 67 -25.16 9.11 -27.98
C HIS A 67 -26.55 9.31 -27.39
N ARG A 68 -26.71 9.33 -26.06
CA ARG A 68 -28.02 9.44 -25.38
C ARG A 68 -28.82 10.66 -25.83
N GLY A 69 -28.16 11.80 -26.01
CA GLY A 69 -28.79 13.01 -26.54
C GLY A 69 -29.21 12.89 -28.01
N LYS A 70 -28.46 12.13 -28.82
CA LYS A 70 -28.79 11.88 -30.24
C LYS A 70 -29.94 10.88 -30.38
N ILE A 71 -29.93 9.80 -29.59
CA ILE A 71 -31.00 8.79 -29.55
C ILE A 71 -32.30 9.41 -29.04
N GLU A 72 -32.21 10.25 -28.00
CA GLU A 72 -33.36 10.98 -27.50
C GLU A 72 -33.89 11.98 -28.53
N GLY A 73 -33.01 12.70 -29.24
CA GLY A 73 -33.41 13.57 -30.34
C GLY A 73 -34.12 12.83 -31.47
N LEU A 74 -33.61 11.65 -31.86
CA LEU A 74 -34.26 10.78 -32.85
C LEU A 74 -35.62 10.26 -32.37
N GLY A 75 -35.75 9.94 -31.07
CA GLY A 75 -37.02 9.57 -30.46
C GLY A 75 -38.05 10.69 -30.55
N TRP A 76 -37.67 11.93 -30.23
CA TRP A 76 -38.56 13.09 -30.37
C TRP A 76 -38.90 13.41 -31.82
N LEU A 77 -37.97 13.19 -32.76
CA LEU A 77 -38.26 13.30 -34.20
C LEU A 77 -39.27 12.23 -34.65
N ALA A 78 -39.16 10.99 -34.17
CA ALA A 78 -40.12 9.94 -34.46
C ALA A 78 -41.50 10.24 -33.84
N VAL A 79 -41.55 10.80 -32.63
CA VAL A 79 -42.78 11.27 -31.99
C VAL A 79 -43.40 12.41 -32.79
N ALA A 80 -42.61 13.39 -33.24
CA ALA A 80 -43.10 14.49 -34.07
C ALA A 80 -43.60 14.02 -35.44
N ALA A 81 -42.87 13.11 -36.10
CA ALA A 81 -43.29 12.51 -37.36
C ALA A 81 -44.59 11.72 -37.20
N GLY A 82 -44.68 10.86 -36.17
CA GLY A 82 -45.89 10.13 -35.83
C GLY A 82 -47.08 11.05 -35.52
N ALA A 83 -46.82 12.16 -34.82
CA ALA A 83 -47.83 13.18 -34.56
C ALA A 83 -48.35 13.82 -35.87
N ILE A 84 -47.47 14.17 -36.81
CA ILE A 84 -47.87 14.71 -38.12
C ILE A 84 -48.68 13.68 -38.93
N PHE A 85 -48.25 12.42 -38.97
CA PHE A 85 -48.99 11.35 -39.67
C PHE A 85 -50.37 11.07 -39.03
N SER A 86 -50.53 11.36 -37.75
CA SER A 86 -51.81 11.19 -37.05
C SER A 86 -52.81 12.32 -37.32
N VAL A 87 -52.40 13.47 -37.88
CA VAL A 87 -53.29 14.63 -38.09
C VAL A 87 -54.46 14.32 -39.05
N PRO A 88 -54.27 13.78 -40.27
CA PRO A 88 -55.38 13.51 -41.18
C PRO A 88 -56.46 12.56 -40.63
N PRO A 89 -56.14 11.39 -40.03
CA PRO A 89 -57.17 10.53 -39.46
C PRO A 89 -57.84 11.17 -38.24
N LEU A 90 -57.12 11.92 -37.40
CA LEU A 90 -57.73 12.66 -36.28
C LEU A 90 -58.69 13.74 -36.79
N GLN A 91 -58.35 14.46 -37.85
CA GLN A 91 -59.19 15.51 -38.44
C GLN A 91 -60.54 14.94 -38.88
N SER A 92 -60.54 13.75 -39.49
CA SER A 92 -61.76 13.08 -39.94
C SER A 92 -62.72 12.70 -38.80
N LEU A 93 -62.18 12.52 -37.59
CA LEU A 93 -62.95 12.18 -36.38
C LEU A 93 -63.39 13.42 -35.60
N ILE A 94 -62.51 14.41 -35.49
CA ILE A 94 -62.64 15.59 -34.63
C ILE A 94 -63.46 16.70 -35.31
N ALA A 95 -63.25 16.95 -36.61
CA ALA A 95 -63.93 18.00 -37.36
C ALA A 95 -65.47 17.92 -37.32
N PRO A 96 -66.11 16.74 -37.47
CA PRO A 96 -67.57 16.65 -37.39
C PRO A 96 -68.13 16.81 -35.96
N LEU A 97 -67.29 16.62 -34.94
CA LEU A 97 -67.67 16.71 -33.52
C LEU A 97 -67.53 18.14 -32.97
N LEU A 98 -66.56 18.92 -33.47
CA LEU A 98 -66.37 20.31 -33.08
C LEU A 98 -67.05 21.26 -34.08
N GLY A 99 -68.27 21.68 -33.77
CA GLY A 99 -68.89 22.86 -34.40
C GLY A 99 -68.17 24.16 -34.01
N SER A 100 -68.73 25.32 -34.41
CA SER A 100 -68.16 26.64 -34.09
C SER A 100 -68.00 26.89 -32.58
N GLU A 101 -68.95 26.43 -31.76
CA GLU A 101 -68.87 26.51 -30.29
C GLU A 101 -67.78 25.60 -29.69
N GLY A 102 -67.52 24.45 -30.33
CA GLY A 102 -66.45 23.55 -29.94
C GLY A 102 -65.07 24.18 -30.14
N VAL A 103 -64.87 24.86 -31.28
CA VAL A 103 -63.61 25.57 -31.59
C VAL A 103 -63.34 26.68 -30.56
N ALA A 104 -64.37 27.41 -30.15
CA ALA A 104 -64.26 28.40 -29.07
C ALA A 104 -63.85 27.77 -27.73
N THR A 105 -64.44 26.63 -27.37
CA THR A 105 -64.09 25.89 -26.15
C THR A 105 -62.64 25.37 -26.17
N LEU A 106 -62.19 24.86 -27.32
CA LEU A 106 -60.81 24.40 -27.53
C LEU A 106 -59.82 25.56 -27.39
N ARG A 107 -60.16 26.73 -27.94
CA ARG A 107 -59.37 27.96 -27.83
C ARG A 107 -59.19 28.37 -26.37
N ASP A 108 -60.27 28.41 -25.59
CA ASP A 108 -60.21 28.76 -24.18
C ASP A 108 -59.35 27.76 -23.39
N MET A 109 -59.44 26.46 -23.71
CA MET A 109 -58.60 25.43 -23.11
C MET A 109 -57.11 25.63 -23.44
N ILE A 110 -56.77 25.99 -24.69
CA ILE A 110 -55.38 26.26 -25.11
C ILE A 110 -54.84 27.51 -24.42
N ILE A 111 -55.65 28.57 -24.30
CA ILE A 111 -55.27 29.79 -23.59
C ILE A 111 -55.02 29.48 -22.10
N ALA A 112 -55.92 28.75 -21.46
CA ALA A 112 -55.79 28.36 -20.06
C ALA A 112 -54.57 27.46 -19.82
N ALA A 113 -54.35 26.44 -20.67
CA ALA A 113 -53.20 25.55 -20.59
C ALA A 113 -51.89 26.29 -20.81
N SER A 114 -51.83 27.20 -21.80
CA SER A 114 -50.63 28.00 -22.08
C SER A 114 -50.33 28.97 -20.95
N GLY A 115 -51.35 29.63 -20.38
CA GLY A 115 -51.21 30.47 -19.19
C GLY A 115 -50.71 29.69 -17.98
N ALA A 116 -51.22 28.48 -17.76
CA ALA A 116 -50.73 27.58 -16.71
C ALA A 116 -49.26 27.16 -16.94
N MET A 117 -48.85 26.89 -18.18
CA MET A 117 -47.46 26.55 -18.51
C MET A 117 -46.50 27.73 -18.35
N ILE A 118 -46.93 28.94 -18.68
CA ILE A 118 -46.18 30.18 -18.40
C ILE A 118 -45.99 30.32 -16.87
N GLY A 119 -47.07 30.18 -16.09
CA GLY A 119 -47.03 30.22 -14.63
C GLY A 119 -46.11 29.14 -14.02
N ALA A 120 -46.23 27.89 -14.48
CA ALA A 120 -45.38 26.79 -14.03
C ALA A 120 -43.89 27.03 -14.36
N THR A 121 -43.60 27.54 -15.56
CA THR A 121 -42.23 27.90 -15.97
C THR A 121 -41.66 28.98 -15.06
N ALA A 122 -42.44 30.01 -14.73
CA ALA A 122 -42.03 31.08 -13.82
C ALA A 122 -41.78 30.57 -12.39
N ILE A 123 -42.65 29.71 -11.86
CA ILE A 123 -42.48 29.10 -10.53
C ILE A 123 -41.20 28.27 -10.47
N VAL A 124 -41.01 27.35 -11.43
CA VAL A 124 -39.83 26.47 -11.47
C VAL A 124 -38.53 27.27 -11.64
N ALA A 125 -38.55 28.31 -12.49
CA ALA A 125 -37.41 29.21 -12.64
C ALA A 125 -37.07 29.93 -11.32
N SER A 126 -38.07 30.49 -10.62
CA SER A 126 -37.89 31.16 -9.33
C SER A 126 -37.33 30.22 -8.26
N PHE A 127 -37.87 28.99 -8.13
CA PHE A 127 -37.35 27.99 -7.19
C PHE A 127 -35.89 27.62 -7.48
N ILE A 128 -35.52 27.48 -8.74
CA ILE A 128 -34.16 27.13 -9.14
C ILE A 128 -33.19 28.28 -8.90
N LEU A 129 -33.59 29.53 -9.17
CA LEU A 129 -32.79 30.71 -8.85
C LEU A 129 -32.57 30.83 -7.33
N PHE A 130 -33.62 30.61 -6.53
CA PHE A 130 -33.51 30.61 -5.08
C PHE A 130 -32.59 29.50 -4.57
N ALA A 131 -32.75 28.27 -5.06
CA ALA A 131 -31.89 27.15 -4.69
C ALA A 131 -30.42 27.40 -5.07
N MET A 132 -30.16 28.05 -6.22
CA MET A 132 -28.82 28.48 -6.59
C MET A 132 -28.29 29.56 -5.63
N GLN A 133 -29.10 30.55 -5.25
CA GLN A 133 -28.73 31.64 -4.33
C GLN A 133 -28.38 31.13 -2.94
N VAL A 134 -29.20 30.25 -2.35
CA VAL A 134 -28.91 29.62 -1.04
C VAL A 134 -27.61 28.79 -1.11
N ASN A 135 -27.31 28.23 -2.28
CA ASN A 135 -26.06 27.51 -2.47
C ASN A 135 -24.84 28.45 -2.68
N VAL A 136 -25.02 29.75 -2.95
CA VAL A 136 -23.91 30.72 -3.12
C VAL A 136 -23.12 30.92 -1.83
N GLU A 137 -23.79 30.88 -0.68
CA GLU A 137 -23.14 30.89 0.63
C GLU A 137 -22.19 29.70 0.81
N ARG A 138 -22.29 28.69 -0.07
CA ARG A 138 -21.48 27.48 -0.08
C ARG A 138 -20.39 27.45 -1.15
N LEU A 139 -20.23 28.49 -1.96
CA LEU A 139 -19.28 28.52 -3.07
C LEU A 139 -18.19 29.59 -2.91
N PRO A 140 -16.95 29.34 -3.40
CA PRO A 140 -15.92 30.36 -3.52
C PRO A 140 -16.33 31.52 -4.45
N TYR A 141 -15.92 32.74 -4.11
CA TYR A 141 -16.19 33.96 -4.89
C TYR A 141 -15.77 33.79 -6.38
N GLY A 142 -16.68 34.12 -7.31
CA GLY A 142 -16.47 34.06 -8.77
C GLY A 142 -17.09 32.85 -9.48
N LEU A 143 -17.35 31.73 -8.77
CA LEU A 143 -18.05 30.57 -9.36
C LEU A 143 -19.56 30.79 -9.50
N PHE A 144 -20.14 31.64 -8.66
CA PHE A 144 -21.55 32.01 -8.74
C PHE A 144 -21.92 32.58 -10.11
N HIS A 145 -21.19 33.61 -10.58
CA HIS A 145 -21.46 34.23 -11.89
C HIS A 145 -21.37 33.20 -13.03
N ARG A 146 -20.45 32.25 -12.90
CA ARG A 146 -20.23 31.20 -13.90
C ARG A 146 -21.38 30.18 -13.95
N PHE A 147 -21.96 29.84 -12.81
CA PHE A 147 -23.06 28.87 -12.74
C PHE A 147 -24.43 29.50 -12.90
N SER A 148 -24.62 30.77 -12.51
CA SER A 148 -25.86 31.51 -12.71
C SER A 148 -26.08 31.90 -14.19
N SER A 149 -25.00 32.06 -14.96
CA SER A 149 -25.04 32.35 -16.40
C SER A 149 -25.00 31.11 -17.30
N ASP A 150 -25.34 29.91 -16.79
CA ASP A 150 -25.38 28.69 -17.60
C ASP A 150 -26.41 28.82 -18.74
N ALA A 151 -25.92 29.06 -19.96
CA ALA A 151 -26.72 29.27 -21.16
C ALA A 151 -27.63 28.08 -21.49
N ARG A 152 -27.30 26.85 -21.06
CA ARG A 152 -28.17 25.68 -21.28
C ARG A 152 -29.36 25.67 -20.33
N LEU A 153 -29.15 26.13 -19.08
CA LEU A 153 -30.22 26.27 -18.10
C LEU A 153 -31.15 27.42 -18.53
N LEU A 154 -30.59 28.61 -18.76
CA LEU A 154 -31.34 29.80 -19.19
C LEU A 154 -32.02 29.58 -20.54
N GLY A 155 -31.32 28.95 -21.49
CA GLY A 155 -31.89 28.60 -22.79
C GLY A 155 -33.05 27.61 -22.69
N GLY A 156 -32.99 26.65 -21.75
CA GLY A 156 -34.09 25.73 -21.49
C GLY A 156 -35.35 26.43 -20.98
N PHE A 157 -35.21 27.38 -20.05
CA PHE A 157 -36.32 28.20 -19.56
C PHE A 157 -36.87 29.14 -20.62
N ALA A 158 -36.00 29.84 -21.34
CA ALA A 158 -36.39 30.75 -22.41
C ALA A 158 -37.13 29.99 -23.53
N ALA A 159 -36.64 28.81 -23.92
CA ALA A 159 -37.31 27.96 -24.90
C ALA A 159 -38.67 27.47 -24.41
N ALA A 160 -38.80 27.04 -23.15
CA ALA A 160 -40.08 26.63 -22.57
C ALA A 160 -41.09 27.79 -22.52
N PHE A 161 -40.63 28.99 -22.16
CA PHE A 161 -41.45 30.20 -22.13
C PHE A 161 -41.92 30.61 -23.54
N MET A 162 -40.99 30.67 -24.51
CA MET A 162 -41.30 30.99 -25.91
C MET A 162 -42.24 29.95 -26.54
N LEU A 163 -42.06 28.67 -26.20
CA LEU A 163 -42.93 27.59 -26.67
C LEU A 163 -44.34 27.68 -26.06
N SER A 164 -44.45 28.13 -24.80
CA SER A 164 -45.75 28.39 -24.17
C SER A 164 -46.47 29.56 -24.85
N LEU A 165 -45.75 30.64 -25.20
CA LEU A 165 -46.29 31.74 -25.99
C LEU A 165 -46.69 31.29 -27.40
N GLY A 166 -45.88 30.45 -28.06
CA GLY A 166 -46.21 29.85 -29.35
C GLY A 166 -47.47 28.97 -29.29
N THR A 167 -47.65 28.23 -28.19
CA THR A 167 -48.86 27.44 -27.94
C THR A 167 -50.08 28.34 -27.77
N MET A 168 -49.93 29.47 -27.07
CA MET A 168 -50.97 30.48 -26.94
C MET A 168 -51.36 31.09 -28.30
N ALA A 169 -50.39 31.29 -29.21
CA ALA A 169 -50.66 31.81 -30.55
C ALA A 169 -51.47 30.85 -31.42
N LEU A 170 -51.47 29.54 -31.14
CA LEU A 170 -52.35 28.57 -31.82
C LEU A 170 -53.84 28.85 -31.58
N ALA A 171 -54.17 29.60 -30.52
CA ALA A 171 -55.53 30.03 -30.20
C ALA A 171 -56.12 31.03 -31.22
N PHE A 172 -55.30 31.63 -32.10
CA PHE A 172 -55.76 32.53 -33.16
C PHE A 172 -56.26 31.80 -34.42
N ILE A 173 -56.14 30.48 -34.50
CA ILE A 173 -56.62 29.70 -35.65
C ILE A 173 -58.12 29.42 -35.46
N GLU A 174 -58.96 30.12 -36.23
CA GLU A 174 -60.43 30.06 -36.12
C GLU A 174 -61.07 29.00 -37.03
N ASP A 175 -60.30 28.41 -37.96
CA ASP A 175 -60.81 27.48 -38.96
C ASP A 175 -61.01 26.04 -38.40
N PRO A 176 -62.24 25.49 -38.42
CA PRO A 176 -62.52 24.11 -38.02
C PRO A 176 -61.74 23.06 -38.83
N GLY A 177 -61.33 23.39 -40.06
CA GLY A 177 -60.53 22.52 -40.92
C GLY A 177 -59.14 22.16 -40.36
N HIS A 178 -58.68 22.89 -39.34
CA HIS A 178 -57.35 22.74 -38.75
C HIS A 178 -57.35 22.31 -37.27
N SER A 179 -58.53 22.01 -36.69
CA SER A 179 -58.66 21.76 -35.25
C SER A 179 -57.83 20.58 -34.73
N SER A 180 -57.68 19.48 -35.50
CA SER A 180 -56.82 18.37 -35.08
C SER A 180 -55.33 18.71 -35.08
N ALA A 181 -54.89 19.52 -36.06
CA ALA A 181 -53.51 19.98 -36.12
C ALA A 181 -53.19 20.88 -34.92
N VAL A 182 -54.14 21.73 -34.52
CA VAL A 182 -54.05 22.58 -33.33
C VAL A 182 -53.95 21.74 -32.05
N VAL A 183 -54.80 20.72 -31.88
CA VAL A 183 -54.77 19.81 -30.71
C VAL A 183 -53.44 19.05 -30.63
N VAL A 184 -53.00 18.45 -31.73
CA VAL A 184 -51.74 17.68 -31.79
C VAL A 184 -50.53 18.58 -31.53
N ALA A 185 -50.50 19.79 -32.11
CA ALA A 185 -49.45 20.77 -31.88
C ALA A 185 -49.43 21.23 -30.41
N ALA A 186 -50.58 21.48 -29.79
CA ALA A 186 -50.67 21.88 -28.38
C ALA A 186 -50.18 20.77 -27.44
N ILE A 187 -50.58 19.51 -27.67
CA ILE A 187 -50.10 18.37 -26.87
C ILE A 187 -48.59 18.19 -27.01
N LEU A 188 -48.06 18.27 -28.24
CA LEU A 188 -46.63 18.14 -28.50
C LEU A 188 -45.85 19.29 -27.84
N ALA A 189 -46.37 20.51 -27.90
CA ALA A 189 -45.77 21.67 -27.26
C ALA A 189 -45.75 21.53 -25.74
N VAL A 190 -46.85 21.11 -25.11
CA VAL A 190 -46.89 20.84 -23.65
C VAL A 190 -45.90 19.75 -23.26
N ALA A 191 -45.82 18.65 -24.01
CA ALA A 191 -44.86 17.58 -23.76
C ALA A 191 -43.40 18.06 -23.85
N LEU A 192 -43.10 18.91 -24.83
CA LEU A 192 -41.78 19.51 -25.02
C LEU A 192 -41.45 20.55 -23.92
N ILE A 193 -42.42 21.38 -23.50
CA ILE A 193 -42.29 22.29 -22.36
C ILE A 193 -41.92 21.50 -21.09
N LEU A 194 -42.68 20.45 -20.76
CA LEU A 194 -42.39 19.60 -19.60
C LEU A 194 -41.01 18.95 -19.69
N ARG A 195 -40.59 18.52 -20.89
CA ARG A 195 -39.25 17.95 -21.12
C ARG A 195 -38.14 18.97 -20.92
N LEU A 196 -38.33 20.21 -21.36
CA LEU A 196 -37.40 21.32 -21.17
C LEU A 196 -37.30 21.72 -19.69
N LEU A 197 -38.42 21.79 -18.98
CA LEU A 197 -38.44 22.04 -17.53
C LEU A 197 -37.73 20.92 -16.77
N LEU A 198 -37.96 19.65 -17.12
CA LEU A 198 -37.24 18.53 -16.52
C LEU A 198 -35.74 18.56 -16.86
N HIS A 199 -35.36 19.02 -18.05
CA HIS A 199 -33.97 19.24 -18.41
C HIS A 199 -33.33 20.31 -17.52
N ALA A 200 -33.98 21.47 -17.40
CA ALA A 200 -33.54 22.59 -16.58
C ALA A 200 -33.39 22.18 -15.11
N TYR A 201 -34.37 21.45 -14.56
CA TYR A 201 -34.32 20.93 -13.19
C TYR A 201 -33.16 19.94 -12.98
N ARG A 202 -32.93 18.97 -13.89
CA ARG A 202 -31.78 18.07 -13.77
C ARG A 202 -30.45 18.80 -13.90
N ARG A 203 -30.39 19.85 -14.74
CA ARG A 203 -29.19 20.67 -14.90
C ARG A 203 -28.94 21.51 -13.64
N SER A 204 -29.97 22.09 -13.02
CA SER A 204 -29.84 22.85 -11.78
C SER A 204 -29.37 21.97 -10.61
N LEU A 205 -29.89 20.74 -10.47
CA LEU A 205 -29.39 19.81 -9.45
C LEU A 205 -27.87 19.55 -9.58
N ARG A 206 -27.35 19.39 -10.80
CA ARG A 206 -25.91 19.25 -11.05
C ARG A 206 -25.11 20.53 -10.78
N LEU A 207 -25.75 21.69 -10.93
CA LEU A 207 -25.14 22.98 -10.61
C LEU A 207 -25.17 23.27 -9.11
N ILE A 208 -25.92 22.50 -8.32
CA ILE A 208 -25.99 22.65 -6.86
C ILE A 208 -25.03 21.68 -6.16
N ASP A 209 -24.93 20.45 -6.65
CA ASP A 209 -24.05 19.41 -6.09
C ASP A 209 -22.56 19.78 -6.20
N PRO A 210 -21.81 19.94 -5.08
CA PRO A 210 -20.40 20.30 -5.08
C PRO A 210 -19.50 19.34 -5.86
N VAL A 211 -19.78 18.04 -5.80
CA VAL A 211 -18.98 17.03 -6.52
C VAL A 211 -19.18 17.18 -8.03
N SER A 212 -20.42 17.37 -8.46
CA SER A 212 -20.73 17.71 -9.86
C SER A 212 -20.05 19.02 -10.30
N GLN A 213 -20.01 20.05 -9.46
CA GLN A 213 -19.32 21.31 -9.77
C GLN A 213 -17.81 21.15 -9.94
N LEU A 214 -17.16 20.40 -9.05
CA LEU A 214 -15.74 20.06 -9.16
C LEU A 214 -15.44 19.33 -10.48
N SER A 215 -16.28 18.36 -10.86
CA SER A 215 -16.15 17.66 -12.14
C SER A 215 -16.30 18.58 -13.35
N MET A 216 -17.14 19.63 -13.25
CA MET A 216 -17.30 20.64 -14.30
C MET A 216 -16.07 21.55 -14.41
N ILE A 217 -15.48 21.95 -13.27
CA ILE A 217 -14.24 22.73 -13.22
C ILE A 217 -13.09 21.91 -13.83
N GLU A 218 -12.96 20.63 -13.43
CA GLU A 218 -11.98 19.70 -13.97
C GLU A 218 -12.15 19.52 -15.48
N ALA A 219 -13.37 19.24 -15.94
CA ALA A 219 -13.65 19.00 -17.36
C ALA A 219 -13.32 20.22 -18.23
N ASP A 220 -13.60 21.44 -17.76
CA ASP A 220 -13.26 22.67 -18.47
C ASP A 220 -11.74 22.91 -18.53
N ALA A 221 -11.04 22.78 -17.40
CA ALA A 221 -9.59 22.92 -17.36
C ALA A 221 -8.91 21.86 -18.25
N ALA A 222 -9.34 20.60 -18.15
CA ALA A 222 -8.84 19.51 -18.98
C ALA A 222 -9.15 19.73 -20.47
N ALA A 223 -10.32 20.29 -20.82
CA ALA A 223 -10.64 20.63 -22.20
C ALA A 223 -9.73 21.74 -22.75
N LYS A 224 -9.41 22.75 -21.95
CA LYS A 224 -8.47 23.83 -22.32
C LYS A 224 -7.04 23.28 -22.48
N LEU A 225 -6.59 22.44 -21.56
CA LEU A 225 -5.31 21.72 -21.65
C LEU A 225 -5.22 20.86 -22.92
N ARG A 226 -6.28 20.10 -23.26
CA ARG A 226 -6.34 19.32 -24.51
C ARG A 226 -6.33 20.19 -25.78
N ARG A 227 -6.87 21.41 -25.73
CA ARG A 227 -6.75 22.36 -26.86
C ARG A 227 -5.31 22.81 -27.02
N TRP A 228 -4.63 23.10 -25.92
CA TRP A 228 -3.21 23.45 -25.93
C TRP A 228 -2.33 22.32 -26.42
N ASP A 229 -2.51 21.09 -25.93
CA ASP A 229 -1.74 19.94 -26.41
C ASP A 229 -1.94 19.69 -27.92
N ARG A 230 -3.17 19.85 -28.44
CA ARG A 230 -3.42 19.81 -29.89
C ARG A 230 -2.69 20.93 -30.64
N ARG A 231 -2.68 22.15 -30.08
CA ARG A 231 -1.97 23.30 -30.67
C ARG A 231 -0.46 23.07 -30.68
N VAL A 232 0.11 22.54 -29.60
CA VAL A 232 1.54 22.18 -29.51
C VAL A 232 1.87 21.14 -30.58
N ARG A 233 1.10 20.06 -30.68
CA ARG A 233 1.29 19.03 -31.70
C ARG A 233 1.20 19.58 -33.13
N TRP A 234 0.34 20.56 -33.37
CA TRP A 234 0.22 21.23 -34.67
C TRP A 234 1.40 22.17 -34.96
N LEU A 235 1.95 22.86 -33.96
CA LEU A 235 3.09 23.78 -34.11
C LEU A 235 4.45 23.07 -34.15
N GLN A 236 4.56 21.88 -33.56
CA GLN A 236 5.82 21.14 -33.42
C GLN A 236 6.55 20.86 -34.76
N PRO A 237 5.87 20.57 -35.88
CA PRO A 237 6.51 20.42 -37.19
C PRO A 237 7.07 21.74 -37.77
N LEU A 238 6.53 22.90 -37.37
CA LEU A 238 6.92 24.21 -37.91
C LEU A 238 8.26 24.71 -37.35
N LEU A 239 8.73 24.13 -36.26
CA LEU A 239 10.02 24.41 -35.62
C LEU A 239 11.12 23.40 -36.05
N ALA A 240 10.92 22.71 -37.18
CA ALA A 240 11.88 21.73 -37.66
C ALA A 240 13.09 22.40 -38.32
N GLU A 241 14.27 22.16 -37.76
CA GLU A 241 15.52 22.07 -38.56
C GLU A 241 15.78 20.60 -38.90
N ASP A 242 16.38 20.37 -40.08
CA ASP A 242 16.71 19.04 -40.58
C ASP A 242 17.62 18.28 -39.60
N PRO A 243 17.32 17.00 -39.29
CA PRO A 243 18.19 16.21 -38.43
C PRO A 243 19.54 15.95 -39.12
N GLY A 244 20.63 16.37 -38.47
CA GLY A 244 21.99 16.09 -38.94
C GLY A 244 22.22 14.60 -39.24
N PRO A 245 22.85 14.27 -40.39
CA PRO A 245 23.04 12.89 -40.83
C PRO A 245 24.09 12.19 -39.95
N GLY A 246 23.77 11.01 -39.39
CA GLY A 246 24.82 10.12 -38.84
C GLY A 246 24.54 9.23 -37.62
N GLU A 247 23.40 9.31 -36.92
CA GLU A 247 23.14 8.45 -35.74
C GLU A 247 21.78 7.71 -35.83
N PRO A 248 21.67 6.50 -35.28
CA PRO A 248 20.46 5.68 -35.35
C PRO A 248 19.29 6.25 -34.53
N ALA A 249 18.08 6.27 -35.13
CA ALA A 249 16.88 6.92 -34.60
C ALA A 249 16.41 6.39 -33.23
N ALA A 250 16.52 5.08 -32.97
CA ALA A 250 16.03 4.44 -31.75
C ALA A 250 16.79 4.85 -30.47
N ARG A 251 18.08 5.21 -30.57
CA ARG A 251 18.89 5.71 -29.43
C ARG A 251 18.62 7.18 -29.12
N ARG A 252 18.17 7.95 -30.11
CA ARG A 252 17.89 9.40 -30.02
C ARG A 252 16.53 9.71 -29.40
N GLU A 253 15.51 8.90 -29.68
CA GLU A 253 14.14 9.20 -29.25
C GLU A 253 13.93 9.07 -27.75
N GLY A 254 14.55 8.10 -27.05
CA GLY A 254 14.37 7.91 -25.60
C GLY A 254 15.18 8.84 -24.70
N MET A 255 16.27 9.44 -25.21
CA MET A 255 17.27 10.13 -24.37
C MET A 255 17.22 11.67 -24.44
N ARG A 256 16.48 12.23 -25.40
CA ARG A 256 16.46 13.70 -25.65
C ARG A 256 15.23 14.38 -25.05
N LEU A 257 15.43 15.59 -24.51
CA LEU A 257 14.36 16.52 -24.11
C LEU A 257 13.53 16.90 -25.33
N ASP A 258 12.20 17.01 -25.19
CA ASP A 258 11.37 17.59 -26.24
C ASP A 258 11.51 19.13 -26.23
N VAL A 259 12.66 19.59 -26.73
CA VAL A 259 13.05 21.00 -26.81
C VAL A 259 11.99 21.83 -27.54
N ARG A 260 11.32 21.23 -28.53
CA ARG A 260 10.30 21.90 -29.34
C ARG A 260 9.04 22.16 -28.52
N ARG A 261 8.53 21.13 -27.85
CA ARG A 261 7.39 21.26 -26.95
C ARG A 261 7.71 22.25 -25.82
N ALA A 262 8.89 22.15 -25.23
CA ALA A 262 9.35 23.09 -24.20
C ALA A 262 9.32 24.53 -24.70
N ALA A 263 9.94 24.82 -25.85
CA ALA A 263 10.00 26.18 -26.42
C ALA A 263 8.60 26.75 -26.75
N ILE A 264 7.68 25.95 -27.30
CA ILE A 264 6.31 26.39 -27.58
C ILE A 264 5.58 26.77 -26.27
N LEU A 265 5.70 25.92 -25.25
CA LEU A 265 5.03 26.14 -23.96
C LEU A 265 5.62 27.34 -23.22
N GLU A 266 6.95 27.47 -23.17
CA GLU A 266 7.66 28.62 -22.56
C GLU A 266 7.35 29.93 -23.28
N GLY A 267 7.24 29.92 -24.62
CA GLY A 267 6.85 31.09 -25.41
C GLY A 267 5.38 31.51 -25.23
N SER A 268 4.52 30.60 -24.77
CA SER A 268 3.09 30.86 -24.60
C SER A 268 2.74 31.35 -23.19
N LYS A 269 2.88 32.65 -22.91
CA LYS A 269 2.57 33.22 -21.59
C LYS A 269 1.13 32.88 -21.14
N GLY A 270 1.00 32.26 -19.96
CA GLY A 270 -0.28 32.04 -19.28
C GLY A 270 -1.12 30.85 -19.75
N TRP A 271 -0.56 29.92 -20.53
CA TRP A 271 -1.28 28.74 -21.00
C TRP A 271 -1.78 27.83 -19.86
N ASP A 272 -1.05 27.83 -18.73
CA ASP A 272 -1.34 27.11 -17.49
C ASP A 272 -2.22 27.91 -16.50
N GLY A 273 -2.53 29.18 -16.81
CA GLY A 273 -3.36 30.05 -15.96
C GLY A 273 -4.73 29.44 -15.59
N PRO A 274 -5.53 28.94 -16.57
CA PRO A 274 -6.82 28.32 -16.27
C PRO A 274 -6.73 27.10 -15.35
N LEU A 275 -5.62 26.35 -15.44
CA LEU A 275 -5.35 25.21 -14.57
C LEU A 275 -5.06 25.68 -13.15
N ARG A 276 -4.19 26.70 -12.96
CA ARG A 276 -3.90 27.26 -11.64
C ARG A 276 -5.15 27.78 -10.95
N THR A 277 -6.04 28.45 -11.70
CA THR A 277 -7.34 28.89 -11.17
C THR A 277 -8.20 27.70 -10.74
N ALA A 278 -8.27 26.63 -11.53
CA ALA A 278 -9.02 25.42 -11.19
C ALA A 278 -8.47 24.72 -9.95
N ILE A 279 -7.15 24.67 -9.79
CA ILE A 279 -6.47 24.13 -8.60
C ILE A 279 -6.81 24.98 -7.36
N GLY A 280 -6.70 26.29 -7.45
CA GLY A 280 -7.08 27.19 -6.35
C GLY A 280 -8.55 27.06 -5.95
N GLN A 281 -9.46 26.87 -6.93
CA GLN A 281 -10.87 26.60 -6.67
C GLN A 281 -11.08 25.25 -5.95
N ALA A 282 -10.41 24.19 -6.40
CA ALA A 282 -10.48 22.88 -5.75
C ALA A 282 -9.92 22.94 -4.31
N ALA A 283 -8.82 23.65 -4.08
CA ALA A 283 -8.26 23.86 -2.74
C ALA A 283 -9.25 24.62 -1.84
N ALA A 284 -9.89 25.68 -2.34
CA ALA A 284 -10.91 26.42 -1.60
C ALA A 284 -12.14 25.56 -1.26
N PHE A 285 -12.61 24.72 -2.19
CA PHE A 285 -13.68 23.75 -1.93
C PHE A 285 -13.30 22.77 -0.83
N SER A 286 -12.08 22.23 -0.89
CA SER A 286 -11.59 21.31 0.12
C SER A 286 -11.60 21.93 1.52
N ARG A 287 -11.07 23.16 1.63
CA ARG A 287 -11.06 23.90 2.90
C ARG A 287 -12.47 24.14 3.45
N GLN A 288 -13.36 24.69 2.63
CA GLN A 288 -14.70 25.07 3.06
C GLN A 288 -15.55 23.83 3.41
N ALA A 289 -15.33 22.71 2.72
CA ALA A 289 -15.99 21.44 3.03
C ALA A 289 -15.46 20.86 4.35
N ALA A 290 -14.14 20.89 4.58
CA ALA A 290 -13.53 20.45 5.83
C ALA A 290 -14.02 21.28 7.03
N GLU A 291 -14.05 22.62 6.92
CA GLU A 291 -14.58 23.53 7.96
C GLU A 291 -16.06 23.24 8.32
N ARG A 292 -16.81 22.55 7.43
CA ARG A 292 -18.20 22.16 7.64
C ARG A 292 -18.37 20.69 8.04
N GLY A 293 -17.29 19.92 8.13
CA GLY A 293 -17.30 18.48 8.39
C GLY A 293 -17.76 17.63 7.21
N ASP A 294 -17.85 18.19 5.99
CA ASP A 294 -18.18 17.43 4.78
C ASP A 294 -16.92 16.79 4.17
N LEU A 295 -16.57 15.64 4.73
CA LEU A 295 -15.35 14.91 4.36
C LEU A 295 -15.40 14.33 2.94
N GLU A 296 -16.60 14.04 2.41
CA GLU A 296 -16.76 13.50 1.05
C GLU A 296 -16.43 14.56 0.00
N VAL A 297 -16.97 15.78 0.17
CA VAL A 297 -16.69 16.90 -0.74
C VAL A 297 -15.23 17.33 -0.63
N SER A 298 -14.65 17.34 0.58
CA SER A 298 -13.24 17.66 0.75
C SER A 298 -12.32 16.67 0.03
N ALA A 299 -12.56 15.37 0.20
CA ALA A 299 -11.83 14.33 -0.52
C ALA A 299 -12.03 14.42 -2.04
N ALA A 300 -13.24 14.68 -2.52
CA ALA A 300 -13.53 14.87 -3.95
C ALA A 300 -12.78 16.07 -4.53
N ALA A 301 -12.65 17.15 -3.78
CA ALA A 301 -11.92 18.35 -4.17
C ALA A 301 -10.41 18.08 -4.30
N LEU A 302 -9.81 17.39 -3.32
CA LEU A 302 -8.40 16.98 -3.38
C LEU A 302 -8.15 16.00 -4.54
N ASN A 303 -9.06 15.05 -4.79
CA ASN A 303 -8.97 14.16 -5.94
C ASN A 303 -9.04 14.89 -7.28
N SER A 304 -9.87 15.94 -7.37
CA SER A 304 -9.95 16.80 -8.55
C SER A 304 -8.63 17.54 -8.78
N LEU A 305 -7.99 18.03 -7.72
CA LEU A 305 -6.65 18.64 -7.77
C LEU A 305 -5.60 17.64 -8.29
N LEU A 306 -5.66 16.37 -7.86
CA LEU A 306 -4.77 15.31 -8.38
C LEU A 306 -5.00 15.05 -9.88
N ALA A 307 -6.26 14.97 -10.31
CA ALA A 307 -6.61 14.75 -11.71
C ALA A 307 -6.10 15.88 -12.61
N LEU A 308 -6.24 17.13 -12.16
CA LEU A 308 -5.70 18.32 -12.82
C LEU A 308 -4.18 18.27 -12.97
N ASN A 309 -3.45 17.85 -11.94
CA ASN A 309 -2.00 17.71 -12.00
C ASN A 309 -1.54 16.58 -12.93
N ARG A 310 -2.26 15.45 -12.97
CA ARG A 310 -1.98 14.39 -13.96
C ARG A 310 -2.20 14.89 -15.39
N ALA A 311 -3.28 15.64 -15.63
CA ALA A 311 -3.54 16.25 -16.93
C ALA A 311 -2.45 17.26 -17.33
N TYR A 312 -1.92 18.03 -16.37
CA TYR A 312 -0.81 18.94 -16.59
C TYR A 312 0.48 18.21 -16.98
N VAL A 313 0.86 17.20 -16.21
CA VAL A 313 2.05 16.36 -16.48
C VAL A 313 1.94 15.73 -17.88
N ALA A 314 0.77 15.21 -18.25
CA ALA A 314 0.54 14.63 -19.57
C ALA A 314 0.71 15.65 -20.71
N VAL A 315 0.32 16.92 -20.50
CA VAL A 315 0.46 17.98 -21.51
C VAL A 315 1.90 18.47 -21.62
N LYS A 316 2.64 18.62 -20.51
CA LYS A 316 4.07 18.92 -20.59
C LYS A 316 4.86 17.76 -21.20
N GLY A 317 4.48 16.52 -20.93
CA GLY A 317 5.20 15.35 -21.42
C GLY A 317 6.70 15.45 -21.11
N ARG A 318 7.55 15.14 -22.09
CA ARG A 318 9.01 15.12 -21.96
C ARG A 318 9.69 16.50 -22.04
N SER A 319 9.01 17.55 -21.58
CA SER A 319 9.55 18.92 -21.50
C SER A 319 10.02 19.29 -20.10
N PHE A 320 9.96 18.38 -19.12
CA PHE A 320 10.52 18.63 -17.79
C PHE A 320 12.04 18.49 -17.80
N HIS A 321 12.70 19.41 -17.10
CA HIS A 321 14.15 19.35 -16.89
C HIS A 321 14.48 18.57 -15.62
N ALA A 322 15.38 17.60 -15.75
CA ALA A 322 15.93 16.89 -14.60
C ALA A 322 16.99 17.75 -13.90
N ARG A 323 17.24 17.50 -12.60
CA ARG A 323 18.39 18.10 -11.91
C ARG A 323 19.67 17.51 -12.49
N THR A 324 20.61 18.37 -12.87
CA THR A 324 21.97 18.00 -13.22
C THR A 324 22.85 18.08 -11.98
N LEU A 325 23.71 17.08 -11.74
CA LEU A 325 24.54 17.02 -10.53
C LEU A 325 25.60 18.13 -10.43
N LEU A 326 26.07 18.65 -11.57
CA LEU A 326 27.21 19.58 -11.63
C LEU A 326 26.82 21.06 -11.67
N PHE A 327 25.57 21.39 -12.03
CA PHE A 327 25.13 22.78 -12.20
C PHE A 327 23.66 22.93 -11.82
N GLU A 328 23.32 24.03 -11.15
CA GLU A 328 21.93 24.41 -10.91
C GLU A 328 21.28 24.85 -12.22
N ASN A 329 20.26 24.11 -12.67
CA ASN A 329 19.46 24.50 -13.82
C ASN A 329 18.18 25.20 -13.32
N PRO A 330 17.99 26.51 -13.58
CA PRO A 330 16.80 27.24 -13.14
C PRO A 330 15.49 26.69 -13.75
N GLN A 331 15.58 25.99 -14.90
CA GLN A 331 14.44 25.38 -15.60
C GLN A 331 13.92 24.09 -14.94
N VAL A 332 14.59 23.59 -13.89
CA VAL A 332 14.10 22.46 -13.09
C VAL A 332 12.83 22.85 -12.32
N THR A 333 12.68 24.12 -11.97
CA THR A 333 11.53 24.60 -11.19
C THR A 333 10.30 24.76 -12.08
N ASP A 334 9.15 24.26 -11.61
CA ASP A 334 7.87 24.41 -12.30
C ASP A 334 6.88 25.22 -11.45
N GLY A 335 6.44 26.37 -11.98
CA GLY A 335 5.58 27.29 -11.25
C GLY A 335 4.19 26.73 -10.91
N THR A 336 3.65 25.81 -11.71
CA THR A 336 2.32 25.22 -11.47
C THR A 336 2.40 24.13 -10.41
N ILE A 337 3.43 23.27 -10.46
CA ILE A 337 3.67 22.27 -9.43
C ILE A 337 3.95 22.95 -8.09
N ASN A 338 4.80 23.98 -8.06
CA ASN A 338 5.09 24.73 -6.85
C ASN A 338 3.84 25.41 -6.27
N ALA A 339 3.02 26.04 -7.11
CA ALA A 339 1.76 26.64 -6.68
C ALA A 339 0.82 25.60 -6.06
N THR A 340 0.71 24.41 -6.67
CA THR A 340 -0.12 23.31 -6.15
C THR A 340 0.35 22.85 -4.77
N LEU A 341 1.65 22.61 -4.60
CA LEU A 341 2.22 22.17 -3.34
C LEU A 341 2.07 23.23 -2.25
N GLU A 342 2.19 24.51 -2.62
CA GLU A 342 1.99 25.63 -1.72
C GLU A 342 0.52 25.79 -1.28
N GLU A 343 -0.45 25.56 -2.16
CA GLU A 343 -1.86 25.52 -1.78
C GLU A 343 -2.14 24.39 -0.78
N LEU A 344 -1.64 23.17 -1.02
CA LEU A 344 -1.78 22.07 -0.05
C LEU A 344 -1.08 22.38 1.28
N ARG A 345 0.09 23.04 1.24
CA ARG A 345 0.78 23.48 2.46
C ARG A 345 -0.05 24.46 3.26
N ARG A 346 -0.73 25.41 2.60
CA ARG A 346 -1.62 26.38 3.26
C ARG A 346 -2.84 25.69 3.88
N LEU A 347 -3.46 24.76 3.16
CA LEU A 347 -4.56 23.94 3.69
C LEU A 347 -4.12 23.18 4.93
N ARG A 348 -2.95 22.54 4.89
CA ARG A 348 -2.37 21.84 6.04
C ARG A 348 -2.15 22.76 7.23
N VAL A 349 -1.60 23.95 7.03
CA VAL A 349 -1.38 24.91 8.12
C VAL A 349 -2.71 25.28 8.79
N ALA A 350 -3.77 25.48 8.00
CA ALA A 350 -5.10 25.74 8.53
C ALA A 350 -5.69 24.52 9.28
N ALA A 351 -5.59 23.32 8.69
CA ALA A 351 -6.07 22.07 9.31
C ALA A 351 -5.36 21.77 10.64
N LEU A 352 -4.04 21.98 10.67
CA LEU A 352 -3.22 21.80 11.88
C LEU A 352 -3.60 22.79 12.98
N ALA A 353 -3.85 24.06 12.61
CA ALA A 353 -4.31 25.07 13.58
C ALA A 353 -5.69 24.74 14.16
N GLY A 354 -6.54 24.07 13.37
CA GLY A 354 -7.86 23.58 13.81
C GLY A 354 -7.85 22.21 14.47
N LEU A 355 -6.71 21.50 14.52
CA LEU A 355 -6.59 20.10 14.95
C LEU A 355 -7.59 19.17 14.22
N ASP A 356 -7.79 19.41 12.92
CA ASP A 356 -8.70 18.63 12.07
C ASP A 356 -8.00 17.36 11.56
N GLU A 357 -8.05 16.30 12.38
CA GLU A 357 -7.44 14.99 12.10
C GLU A 357 -7.88 14.41 10.74
N PRO A 358 -9.19 14.25 10.43
CA PRO A 358 -9.62 13.68 9.16
C PRO A 358 -9.14 14.49 7.94
N HIS A 359 -9.14 15.82 8.03
CA HIS A 359 -8.67 16.65 6.93
C HIS A 359 -7.14 16.55 6.75
N LEU A 360 -6.37 16.46 7.83
CA LEU A 360 -4.92 16.22 7.76
C LEU A 360 -4.59 14.87 7.09
N GLU A 361 -5.32 13.81 7.42
CA GLU A 361 -5.15 12.51 6.75
C GLU A 361 -5.45 12.59 5.25
N GLN A 362 -6.51 13.29 4.85
CA GLN A 362 -6.83 13.53 3.44
C GLN A 362 -5.73 14.31 2.73
N LEU A 363 -5.11 15.29 3.41
CA LEU A 363 -3.99 16.06 2.87
C LEU A 363 -2.72 15.20 2.72
N PHE A 364 -2.42 14.30 3.66
CA PHE A 364 -1.33 13.32 3.51
C PHE A 364 -1.55 12.44 2.28
N LYS A 365 -2.76 11.91 2.12
CA LYS A 365 -3.17 11.12 0.94
C LYS A 365 -3.09 11.93 -0.34
N ALA A 366 -3.42 13.22 -0.32
CA ALA A 366 -3.27 14.12 -1.47
C ALA A 366 -1.79 14.34 -1.82
N HIS A 367 -0.90 14.57 -0.84
CA HIS A 367 0.54 14.67 -1.10
C HIS A 367 1.11 13.36 -1.67
N LEU A 368 0.74 12.21 -1.11
CA LEU A 368 1.11 10.90 -1.66
C LEU A 368 0.57 10.71 -3.09
N GLY A 369 -0.65 11.17 -3.36
CA GLY A 369 -1.25 11.19 -4.70
C GLY A 369 -0.46 12.05 -5.70
N LEU A 370 0.11 13.17 -5.26
CA LEU A 370 1.00 14.00 -6.06
C LEU A 370 2.36 13.34 -6.28
N VAL A 371 2.94 12.67 -5.28
CA VAL A 371 4.17 11.86 -5.46
C VAL A 371 3.95 10.86 -6.59
N ARG A 372 2.83 10.11 -6.57
CA ARG A 372 2.49 9.17 -7.65
C ARG A 372 2.31 9.86 -9.00
N ALA A 373 1.64 11.01 -9.04
CA ALA A 373 1.44 11.75 -10.28
C ALA A 373 2.77 12.26 -10.89
N TYR A 374 3.69 12.73 -10.04
CA TYR A 374 4.98 13.27 -10.47
C TYR A 374 6.04 12.21 -10.74
N LEU A 375 5.91 10.99 -10.18
CA LEU A 375 6.70 9.84 -10.62
C LEU A 375 6.39 9.44 -12.08
N GLY A 376 5.20 9.79 -12.58
CA GLY A 376 4.86 9.64 -14.00
C GLY A 376 5.49 10.69 -14.92
N ILE A 377 6.32 11.61 -14.41
CA ILE A 377 7.05 12.58 -15.24
C ILE A 377 8.22 11.87 -15.92
N GLU A 378 8.20 11.87 -17.25
CA GLU A 378 9.30 11.37 -18.06
C GLU A 378 10.39 12.43 -18.21
N TYR A 379 11.49 12.23 -17.47
CA TYR A 379 12.68 13.06 -17.60
C TYR A 379 13.62 12.48 -18.67
N PRO A 380 14.20 13.31 -19.55
CA PRO A 380 15.22 12.85 -20.50
C PRO A 380 16.58 12.64 -19.81
N GLY A 381 17.32 11.61 -20.23
CA GLY A 381 18.70 11.36 -19.80
C GLY A 381 18.94 9.94 -19.27
N LEU A 382 20.20 9.64 -18.91
CA LEU A 382 20.58 8.39 -18.23
C LEU A 382 20.30 8.52 -16.73
N ASN A 383 19.45 7.65 -16.18
CA ASN A 383 19.06 7.63 -14.77
C ASN A 383 18.62 9.00 -14.22
N PRO A 384 17.57 9.61 -14.78
CA PRO A 384 17.13 10.91 -14.33
C PRO A 384 16.61 10.87 -12.88
N SER A 385 16.93 11.91 -12.11
CA SER A 385 16.40 12.07 -10.76
C SER A 385 14.91 12.48 -10.80
N PRO A 386 14.02 11.84 -10.02
CA PRO A 386 12.60 12.17 -9.97
C PRO A 386 12.35 13.44 -9.12
N SER A 387 12.90 14.58 -9.55
CA SER A 387 13.01 15.82 -8.77
C SER A 387 11.68 16.35 -8.25
N HIS A 388 10.62 16.39 -9.08
CA HIS A 388 9.31 16.88 -8.66
C HIS A 388 8.57 15.91 -7.73
N ALA A 389 8.76 14.60 -7.89
CA ALA A 389 8.21 13.62 -6.96
C ALA A 389 8.91 13.71 -5.60
N LEU A 390 10.25 13.88 -5.59
CA LEU A 390 11.02 14.15 -4.38
C LEU A 390 10.59 15.43 -3.68
N LEU A 391 10.28 16.49 -4.44
CA LEU A 391 9.74 17.72 -3.87
C LEU A 391 8.38 17.47 -3.20
N ALA A 392 7.45 16.77 -3.85
CA ALA A 392 6.17 16.42 -3.25
C ALA A 392 6.33 15.52 -2.01
N ALA A 393 7.29 14.58 -2.03
CA ALA A 393 7.61 13.74 -0.88
C ALA A 393 8.16 14.57 0.28
N HIS A 394 9.00 15.58 0.03
CA HIS A 394 9.48 16.49 1.06
C HIS A 394 8.37 17.34 1.70
N TYR A 395 7.37 17.75 0.91
CA TYR A 395 6.17 18.38 1.46
C TYR A 395 5.37 17.42 2.34
N LEU A 396 5.27 16.14 1.97
CA LEU A 396 4.66 15.11 2.82
C LEU A 396 5.46 14.90 4.12
N GLU A 397 6.79 14.76 4.05
CA GLU A 397 7.68 14.65 5.21
C GLU A 397 7.43 15.82 6.17
N SER A 398 7.50 17.05 5.66
CA SER A 398 7.28 18.27 6.44
C SER A 398 5.87 18.34 7.03
N ALA A 399 4.88 17.78 6.32
CA ALA A 399 3.50 17.76 6.76
C ALA A 399 3.30 16.84 7.96
N VAL A 400 3.88 15.64 7.91
CA VAL A 400 3.82 14.64 8.98
C VAL A 400 4.64 15.09 10.19
N GLU A 401 5.83 15.66 9.97
CA GLU A 401 6.67 16.20 11.05
C GLU A 401 5.98 17.31 11.84
N ALA A 402 5.15 18.13 11.19
CA ALA A 402 4.41 19.20 11.86
C ALA A 402 3.31 18.69 12.82
N VAL A 403 2.90 17.43 12.72
CA VAL A 403 1.89 16.81 13.59
C VAL A 403 2.49 16.27 14.89
N ILE A 404 3.79 15.98 14.92
CA ILE A 404 4.50 15.43 16.10
C ILE A 404 4.16 16.16 17.43
N PRO A 405 4.11 17.51 17.52
CA PRO A 405 3.83 18.18 18.79
C PRO A 405 2.36 18.17 19.22
N THR A 406 1.42 17.71 18.37
CA THR A 406 -0.02 17.92 18.58
C THR A 406 -0.77 16.78 19.29
N GLN A 407 -0.07 15.70 19.67
CA GLN A 407 -0.65 14.49 20.30
C GLN A 407 -1.73 13.76 19.47
N MET A 408 -1.88 14.09 18.17
CA MET A 408 -2.79 13.39 17.25
C MET A 408 -2.17 12.07 16.77
N THR A 409 -2.17 11.05 17.64
CA THR A 409 -1.47 9.76 17.42
C THR A 409 -1.96 9.03 16.17
N ASP A 410 -3.29 8.95 15.94
CA ASP A 410 -3.87 8.23 14.80
C ASP A 410 -3.50 8.92 13.48
N THR A 411 -3.62 10.24 13.43
CA THR A 411 -3.18 11.06 12.29
C THR A 411 -1.68 10.87 12.02
N LEU A 412 -0.84 10.82 13.06
CA LEU A 412 0.60 10.59 12.90
C LEU A 412 0.90 9.18 12.37
N MET A 413 0.18 8.15 12.84
CA MET A 413 0.28 6.78 12.31
C MET A 413 -0.08 6.72 10.82
N GLU A 414 -1.17 7.38 10.40
CA GLU A 414 -1.56 7.46 8.99
C GLU A 414 -0.54 8.24 8.15
N GLY A 415 0.03 9.30 8.71
CA GLY A 415 1.15 10.04 8.11
C GLY A 415 2.38 9.15 7.85
N VAL A 416 2.77 8.33 8.84
CA VAL A 416 3.87 7.37 8.69
C VAL A 416 3.58 6.31 7.63
N LYS A 417 2.34 5.79 7.56
CA LYS A 417 1.92 4.88 6.48
C LYS A 417 2.04 5.55 5.11
N CYS A 418 1.63 6.81 4.98
CA CYS A 418 1.77 7.57 3.73
C CYS A 418 3.23 7.76 3.33
N LEU A 419 4.14 7.99 4.29
CA LEU A 419 5.59 8.04 4.01
C LEU A 419 6.13 6.68 3.56
N GLY A 420 5.69 5.59 4.19
CA GLY A 420 6.00 4.22 3.77
C GLY A 420 5.53 3.92 2.35
N ASP A 421 4.30 4.30 2.02
CA ASP A 421 3.74 4.18 0.66
C ASP A 421 4.51 5.01 -0.36
N ALA A 422 4.90 6.24 -0.02
CA ALA A 422 5.71 7.09 -0.89
C ALA A 422 7.06 6.43 -1.20
N ALA A 423 7.73 5.88 -0.17
CA ALA A 423 9.00 5.18 -0.33
C ALA A 423 8.86 3.91 -1.19
N ARG A 424 7.77 3.13 -1.01
CA ARG A 424 7.46 1.98 -1.89
C ARG A 424 7.22 2.40 -3.34
N LEU A 425 6.54 3.52 -3.56
CA LEU A 425 6.34 4.05 -4.92
C LEU A 425 7.68 4.38 -5.59
N PHE A 426 8.62 5.03 -4.89
CA PHE A 426 9.97 5.27 -5.42
C PHE A 426 10.72 3.98 -5.72
N ALA A 427 10.69 2.99 -4.83
CA ALA A 427 11.33 1.70 -5.03
C ALA A 427 10.76 0.96 -6.26
N SER A 428 9.42 0.92 -6.39
CA SER A 428 8.74 0.28 -7.52
C SER A 428 8.99 0.98 -8.87
N ALA A 429 9.26 2.28 -8.84
CA ALA A 429 9.55 3.08 -10.03
C ALA A 429 11.02 3.03 -10.46
N GLY A 430 11.86 2.18 -9.84
CA GLY A 430 13.28 2.08 -10.17
C GLY A 430 14.16 3.17 -9.53
N HIS A 431 13.63 3.91 -8.56
CA HIS A 431 14.28 5.04 -7.90
C HIS A 431 14.50 4.78 -6.41
N ALA A 432 14.91 3.56 -6.03
CA ALA A 432 15.09 3.16 -4.63
C ALA A 432 16.00 4.11 -3.83
N SER A 433 17.06 4.65 -4.44
CA SER A 433 17.96 5.61 -3.79
C SER A 433 17.29 6.95 -3.44
N ALA A 434 16.25 7.34 -4.17
CA ALA A 434 15.45 8.53 -3.89
C ALA A 434 14.56 8.32 -2.64
N ALA A 435 14.25 7.08 -2.28
CA ALA A 435 13.49 6.76 -1.08
C ALA A 435 14.30 6.86 0.22
N SER A 436 15.64 6.96 0.15
CA SER A 436 16.52 6.91 1.31
C SER A 436 16.23 8.00 2.37
N SER A 437 15.80 9.20 1.95
CA SER A 437 15.42 10.26 2.91
C SER A 437 14.21 9.86 3.75
N LEU A 438 13.24 9.18 3.13
CA LEU A 438 12.00 8.76 3.77
C LEU A 438 12.27 7.69 4.84
N PHE A 439 13.24 6.80 4.63
CA PHE A 439 13.62 5.79 5.64
C PHE A 439 14.05 6.44 6.95
N GLY A 440 14.97 7.42 6.85
CA GLY A 440 15.46 8.17 8.00
C GLY A 440 14.37 9.01 8.68
N LYS A 441 13.40 9.52 7.90
CA LYS A 441 12.26 10.27 8.43
C LYS A 441 11.29 9.39 9.19
N ILE A 442 10.91 8.24 8.64
CA ILE A 442 10.05 7.23 9.30
C ILE A 442 10.71 6.79 10.63
N ALA A 443 12.00 6.47 10.59
CA ALA A 443 12.79 6.12 11.77
C ALA A 443 12.72 7.19 12.87
N LYS A 444 13.02 8.46 12.52
CA LYS A 444 12.96 9.58 13.47
C LYS A 444 11.58 9.80 14.07
N ILE A 445 10.53 9.71 13.26
CA ILE A 445 9.14 9.84 13.73
C ILE A 445 8.79 8.68 14.67
N GLY A 446 9.22 7.45 14.36
CA GLY A 446 9.04 6.29 15.22
C GLY A 446 9.70 6.46 16.59
N VAL A 447 10.96 6.94 16.62
CA VAL A 447 11.65 7.26 17.88
C VAL A 447 10.94 8.38 18.65
N ALA A 448 10.51 9.44 17.96
CA ALA A 448 9.76 10.53 18.61
C ALA A 448 8.43 10.02 19.21
N GLY A 449 7.69 9.19 18.49
CA GLY A 449 6.44 8.59 18.95
C GLY A 449 6.63 7.69 20.16
N ALA A 450 7.69 6.85 20.16
CA ALA A 450 8.05 6.02 21.30
C ALA A 450 8.27 6.80 22.59
N MET A 451 8.82 8.01 22.50
CA MET A 451 9.11 8.86 23.66
C MET A 451 7.89 9.68 24.14
N GLN A 452 6.81 9.74 23.36
CA GLN A 452 5.57 10.41 23.76
C GLN A 452 4.69 9.48 24.61
N ARG A 453 3.96 10.07 25.57
CA ARG A 453 3.10 9.33 26.53
C ARG A 453 2.12 8.38 25.84
N ASP A 454 1.44 8.88 24.81
CA ASP A 454 0.38 8.17 24.07
C ASP A 454 0.78 7.89 22.61
N GLY A 455 2.06 8.12 22.25
CA GLY A 455 2.58 7.97 20.90
C GLY A 455 3.20 6.60 20.59
N PHE A 456 3.23 5.68 21.56
CA PHE A 456 3.84 4.36 21.40
C PHE A 456 3.37 3.58 20.15
N PRO A 457 2.08 3.58 19.77
CA PRO A 457 1.62 2.94 18.53
C PRO A 457 2.32 3.44 17.25
N VAL A 458 2.76 4.71 17.22
CA VAL A 458 3.50 5.30 16.08
C VAL A 458 4.85 4.60 15.89
N ALA A 459 5.51 4.20 16.98
CA ALA A 459 6.78 3.47 16.91
C ALA A 459 6.61 2.09 16.28
N VAL A 460 5.57 1.36 16.67
CA VAL A 460 5.21 0.05 16.08
C VAL A 460 4.94 0.22 14.58
N VAL A 461 4.09 1.17 14.20
CA VAL A 461 3.76 1.45 12.78
C VAL A 461 5.00 1.86 11.99
N ALA A 462 5.92 2.63 12.58
CA ALA A 462 7.16 3.01 11.91
C ALA A 462 8.03 1.79 11.60
N ILE A 463 8.21 0.87 12.56
CA ILE A 463 8.96 -0.37 12.33
C ILE A 463 8.24 -1.28 11.33
N GLU A 464 6.91 -1.39 11.39
CA GLU A 464 6.10 -2.10 10.37
C GLU A 464 6.34 -1.55 8.97
N GLN A 465 6.35 -0.22 8.80
CA GLN A 465 6.60 0.40 7.50
C GLN A 465 8.03 0.15 7.02
N LEU A 466 9.04 0.23 7.89
CA LEU A 466 10.43 -0.08 7.54
C LEU A 466 10.62 -1.57 7.17
N ALA A 467 9.96 -2.48 7.89
CA ALA A 467 9.95 -3.91 7.57
C ALA A 467 9.31 -4.21 6.21
N SER A 468 8.14 -3.62 5.95
CA SER A 468 7.45 -3.72 4.65
C SER A 468 8.28 -3.14 3.49
N LEU A 469 9.00 -2.04 3.75
CA LEU A 469 9.92 -1.44 2.78
C LEU A 469 11.09 -2.36 2.48
N GLN A 470 11.66 -3.04 3.48
CA GLN A 470 12.76 -3.98 3.28
C GLN A 470 12.36 -5.12 2.35
N LEU A 471 11.16 -5.66 2.53
CA LEU A 471 10.61 -6.68 1.62
C LEU A 471 10.37 -6.12 0.21
N SER A 472 9.85 -4.90 0.10
CA SER A 472 9.62 -4.25 -1.19
C SER A 472 10.92 -4.03 -1.97
N LEU A 473 12.02 -3.77 -1.25
CA LEU A 473 13.34 -3.63 -1.87
C LEU A 473 13.83 -4.96 -2.45
N PHE A 474 13.53 -6.12 -1.87
CA PHE A 474 13.95 -7.40 -2.47
C PHE A 474 13.41 -7.61 -3.89
N TYR A 475 12.23 -7.08 -4.21
CA TYR A 475 11.66 -7.11 -5.57
C TYR A 475 12.07 -5.92 -6.44
N GLY A 476 12.69 -4.89 -5.86
CA GLY A 476 13.01 -3.62 -6.50
C GLY A 476 14.02 -3.76 -7.64
N ASP A 477 14.02 -2.77 -8.53
CA ASP A 477 15.04 -2.59 -9.57
C ASP A 477 15.66 -1.19 -9.45
N GLY A 478 16.78 -0.97 -10.13
CA GLY A 478 17.35 0.35 -10.35
C GLY A 478 18.80 0.49 -9.96
N ALA A 479 19.45 1.48 -10.59
CA ALA A 479 20.82 1.86 -10.25
C ALA A 479 20.90 2.29 -8.77
N ASN A 480 21.90 1.78 -8.06
CA ASN A 480 22.14 2.04 -6.62
C ASN A 480 21.13 1.39 -5.66
N HIS A 481 20.52 0.26 -6.04
CA HIS A 481 19.67 -0.54 -5.16
C HIS A 481 20.35 -0.84 -3.80
N GLY A 482 21.57 -1.38 -3.82
CA GLY A 482 22.32 -1.68 -2.59
C GLY A 482 22.60 -0.49 -1.68
N TYR A 483 22.66 0.75 -2.22
CA TYR A 483 22.75 1.95 -1.37
C TYR A 483 21.46 2.16 -0.58
N ALA A 484 20.30 2.05 -1.24
CA ALA A 484 19.00 2.19 -0.58
C ALA A 484 18.80 1.11 0.49
N THR A 485 19.16 -0.13 0.19
CA THR A 485 19.12 -1.26 1.13
C THR A 485 19.98 -1.00 2.36
N ARG A 486 21.21 -0.52 2.19
CA ARG A 486 22.08 -0.14 3.33
C ARG A 486 21.53 1.03 4.14
N GLN A 487 20.95 2.04 3.49
CA GLN A 487 20.33 3.17 4.20
C GLN A 487 19.10 2.75 5.01
N LEU A 488 18.26 1.88 4.46
CA LEU A 488 17.11 1.33 5.17
C LEU A 488 17.54 0.50 6.37
N ARG A 489 18.52 -0.39 6.19
CA ARG A 489 19.09 -1.18 7.28
C ARG A 489 19.62 -0.27 8.39
N SER A 490 20.43 0.73 8.04
CA SER A 490 20.93 1.72 8.99
C SER A 490 19.81 2.44 9.76
N ALA A 491 18.72 2.82 9.08
CA ALA A 491 17.56 3.43 9.72
C ALA A 491 16.87 2.48 10.71
N ILE A 492 16.71 1.20 10.38
CA ILE A 492 16.13 0.17 11.26
C ILE A 492 16.98 -0.02 12.51
N PHE A 493 18.29 -0.26 12.36
CA PHE A 493 19.19 -0.50 13.49
C PHE A 493 19.40 0.74 14.36
N THR A 494 19.42 1.93 13.77
CA THR A 494 19.45 3.20 14.53
C THR A 494 18.17 3.35 15.36
N THR A 495 17.02 3.03 14.78
CA THR A 495 15.73 3.07 15.49
C THR A 495 15.70 2.05 16.61
N ALA A 496 16.11 0.80 16.35
CA ALA A 496 16.19 -0.26 17.35
C ALA A 496 17.09 0.12 18.53
N THR A 497 18.25 0.70 18.24
CA THR A 497 19.17 1.21 19.25
C THR A 497 18.53 2.29 20.12
N ALA A 498 17.76 3.21 19.51
CA ALA A 498 17.06 4.26 20.25
C ALA A 498 15.93 3.71 21.15
N MET A 499 15.31 2.57 20.79
CA MET A 499 14.24 1.96 21.60
C MET A 499 14.73 1.43 22.96
N PHE A 500 16.03 1.21 23.16
CA PHE A 500 16.56 0.85 24.48
C PHE A 500 16.43 1.95 25.53
N ALA A 501 16.05 3.17 25.15
CA ALA A 501 15.67 4.22 26.09
C ALA A 501 14.28 3.98 26.73
N LEU A 502 13.46 3.08 26.15
CA LEU A 502 12.14 2.75 26.68
C LEU A 502 12.23 1.81 27.90
N PRO A 503 11.22 1.83 28.79
CA PRO A 503 11.13 0.87 29.88
C PRO A 503 11.08 -0.57 29.37
N ASP A 504 11.86 -1.43 30.01
CA ASP A 504 11.91 -2.86 29.70
C ASP A 504 11.43 -3.68 30.91
N LEU A 505 10.16 -4.08 30.86
CA LEU A 505 9.54 -4.90 31.90
C LEU A 505 9.38 -6.34 31.36
N PRO A 506 9.73 -7.39 32.14
CA PRO A 506 9.70 -8.79 31.68
C PRO A 506 8.41 -9.25 30.98
N LEU A 507 7.24 -8.80 31.47
CA LEU A 507 5.94 -9.20 30.94
C LEU A 507 5.26 -8.14 30.06
N ALA A 508 5.86 -6.94 29.97
CA ALA A 508 5.28 -5.78 29.28
C ALA A 508 6.38 -4.95 28.63
N SER A 509 7.33 -5.61 27.98
CA SER A 509 8.45 -4.93 27.33
C SER A 509 7.94 -4.11 26.16
N LYS A 510 8.04 -2.78 26.33
CA LYS A 510 7.77 -1.84 25.23
C LYS A 510 8.81 -1.98 24.12
N GLN A 511 10.02 -2.44 24.45
CA GLN A 511 11.10 -2.65 23.49
C GLN A 511 10.75 -3.81 22.54
N ILE A 512 10.42 -4.98 23.09
CA ILE A 512 9.96 -6.16 22.32
C ILE A 512 8.77 -5.77 21.45
N THR A 513 7.74 -5.15 22.04
CA THR A 513 6.51 -4.80 21.32
C THR A 513 6.78 -3.81 20.16
N ALA A 514 7.64 -2.80 20.36
CA ALA A 514 7.98 -1.83 19.31
C ALA A 514 8.78 -2.45 18.16
N LEU A 515 9.67 -3.39 18.47
CA LEU A 515 10.60 -3.97 17.51
C LEU A 515 10.10 -5.27 16.87
N ALA A 516 9.01 -5.83 17.41
CA ALA A 516 8.42 -7.08 16.95
C ALA A 516 8.19 -7.16 15.43
N PRO A 517 7.69 -6.13 14.73
CA PRO A 517 7.40 -6.25 13.30
C PRO A 517 8.62 -6.57 12.42
N PHE A 518 9.85 -6.27 12.89
CA PHE A 518 11.09 -6.60 12.18
C PHE A 518 11.86 -7.75 12.82
N PHE A 519 11.93 -7.79 14.15
CA PHE A 519 12.82 -8.67 14.90
C PHE A 519 12.14 -9.89 15.52
N SER A 520 10.82 -9.90 15.69
CA SER A 520 10.16 -11.03 16.32
C SER A 520 10.02 -12.22 15.37
N GLY A 521 10.29 -13.41 15.89
CA GLY A 521 10.02 -14.67 15.18
C GLY A 521 8.59 -15.15 15.26
N SER A 522 7.80 -14.62 16.20
CA SER A 522 6.44 -15.08 16.48
C SER A 522 5.35 -14.23 15.80
N ASP A 523 5.68 -13.09 15.22
CA ASP A 523 4.73 -12.28 14.46
C ASP A 523 4.46 -12.91 13.08
N PRO A 524 3.26 -13.47 12.82
CA PRO A 524 2.94 -14.09 11.55
C PRO A 524 2.91 -13.10 10.38
N ARG A 525 2.80 -11.80 10.67
CA ARG A 525 2.82 -10.71 9.67
C ARG A 525 4.14 -9.94 9.67
N GLY A 526 5.09 -10.34 10.50
CA GLY A 526 6.39 -9.71 10.63
C GLY A 526 7.32 -9.97 9.44
N PHE A 527 8.47 -9.29 9.46
CA PHE A 527 9.51 -9.40 8.44
C PHE A 527 9.99 -10.84 8.24
N ARG A 528 10.28 -11.57 9.34
CA ARG A 528 10.79 -12.96 9.27
C ARG A 528 9.81 -13.91 8.60
N SER A 529 8.53 -13.87 8.96
CA SER A 529 7.48 -14.70 8.33
C SER A 529 7.36 -14.42 6.83
N SER A 530 7.38 -13.14 6.46
CA SER A 530 7.32 -12.72 5.07
C SER A 530 8.57 -13.12 4.26
N LEU A 531 9.75 -13.01 4.88
CA LEU A 531 11.01 -13.45 4.26
C LEU A 531 11.04 -14.98 4.11
N THR A 532 10.54 -15.73 5.09
CA THR A 532 10.39 -17.19 5.00
C THR A 532 9.54 -17.56 3.79
N SER A 533 8.39 -16.90 3.62
CA SER A 533 7.52 -17.10 2.47
C SER A 533 8.23 -16.77 1.15
N LEU A 534 9.01 -15.69 1.11
CA LEU A 534 9.81 -15.31 -0.06
C LEU A 534 10.88 -16.35 -0.41
N VAL A 535 11.65 -16.81 0.58
CA VAL A 535 12.71 -17.80 0.35
C VAL A 535 12.12 -19.16 -0.07
N ASN A 536 10.98 -19.56 0.50
CA ASN A 536 10.26 -20.75 0.04
C ASN A 536 9.84 -20.61 -1.42
N ALA A 537 9.34 -19.45 -1.84
CA ALA A 537 8.98 -19.18 -3.23
C ALA A 537 10.19 -19.26 -4.20
N LEU A 538 11.42 -19.00 -3.73
CA LEU A 538 12.64 -19.19 -4.54
C LEU A 538 12.92 -20.66 -4.88
N HIS A 539 12.33 -21.60 -4.14
CA HIS A 539 12.46 -23.04 -4.37
C HIS A 539 11.31 -23.63 -5.19
N GLU A 540 10.25 -22.87 -5.46
CA GLU A 540 9.09 -23.38 -6.18
C GLU A 540 9.40 -23.65 -7.67
N PRO A 541 9.06 -24.85 -8.19
CA PRO A 541 9.25 -25.17 -9.59
C PRO A 541 8.30 -24.35 -10.48
N GLY A 542 8.87 -23.54 -11.38
CA GLY A 542 8.11 -22.68 -12.31
C GLY A 542 8.15 -21.19 -11.98
N ALA A 543 8.86 -20.77 -10.93
CA ALA A 543 9.18 -19.37 -10.69
C ALA A 543 9.96 -18.77 -11.86
N ASP A 544 9.74 -17.48 -12.16
CA ASP A 544 10.55 -16.74 -13.12
C ASP A 544 12.01 -16.73 -12.66
N ALA A 545 12.84 -17.53 -13.32
CA ALA A 545 14.23 -17.75 -12.92
C ALA A 545 15.05 -16.44 -12.90
N ALA A 546 14.73 -15.48 -13.77
CA ALA A 546 15.42 -14.19 -13.79
C ALA A 546 15.03 -13.34 -12.58
N MET A 547 13.74 -13.29 -12.24
CA MET A 547 13.26 -12.60 -11.04
C MET A 547 13.79 -13.25 -9.77
N ALA A 548 13.75 -14.58 -9.68
CA ALA A 548 14.22 -15.33 -8.52
C ALA A 548 15.73 -15.13 -8.28
N ALA A 549 16.55 -15.19 -9.35
CA ALA A 549 17.98 -14.90 -9.25
C ALA A 549 18.24 -13.47 -8.78
N LYS A 550 17.47 -12.50 -9.29
CA LYS A 550 17.56 -11.10 -8.88
C LYS A 550 17.17 -10.88 -7.42
N VAL A 551 16.08 -11.50 -6.96
CA VAL A 551 15.66 -11.44 -5.56
C VAL A 551 16.75 -12.01 -4.66
N ALA A 552 17.33 -13.17 -5.02
CA ALA A 552 18.43 -13.76 -4.28
C ALA A 552 19.65 -12.81 -4.19
N HIS A 553 20.00 -12.16 -5.30
CA HIS A 553 21.05 -11.14 -5.32
C HIS A 553 20.74 -9.94 -4.40
N ASN A 554 19.50 -9.44 -4.41
CA ASN A 554 19.09 -8.35 -3.52
C ASN A 554 19.13 -8.76 -2.03
N ILE A 555 18.87 -10.04 -1.71
CA ILE A 555 19.04 -10.59 -0.36
C ILE A 555 20.54 -10.58 0.03
N VAL A 556 21.45 -10.92 -0.90
CA VAL A 556 22.90 -10.82 -0.68
C VAL A 556 23.30 -9.40 -0.31
N GLU A 557 22.85 -8.40 -1.08
CA GLU A 557 23.17 -6.99 -0.81
C GLU A 557 22.65 -6.52 0.55
N TRP A 558 21.49 -7.03 0.98
CA TRP A 558 20.94 -6.75 2.31
C TRP A 558 21.70 -7.44 3.43
N ALA A 559 22.11 -8.69 3.22
CA ALA A 559 22.82 -9.49 4.20
C ALA A 559 24.28 -9.04 4.39
N ASP A 560 24.85 -8.30 3.44
CA ASP A 560 26.24 -7.85 3.49
C ASP A 560 26.55 -7.07 4.79
N LYS A 561 27.41 -7.64 5.64
CA LYS A 561 27.81 -7.11 6.96
C LYS A 561 26.65 -6.93 7.95
N LEU A 562 25.53 -7.60 7.74
CA LEU A 562 24.40 -7.60 8.68
C LEU A 562 24.82 -8.04 10.08
N TYR A 563 25.72 -9.02 10.18
CA TYR A 563 26.26 -9.51 11.45
C TYR A 563 26.94 -8.42 12.30
N VAL A 564 27.50 -7.38 11.69
CA VAL A 564 28.15 -6.27 12.41
C VAL A 564 27.11 -5.46 13.18
N ASP A 565 26.04 -5.07 12.48
CA ASP A 565 24.95 -4.27 13.04
C ASP A 565 24.20 -5.08 14.13
N VAL A 566 23.95 -6.36 13.87
CA VAL A 566 23.27 -7.27 14.80
C VAL A 566 24.10 -7.54 16.05
N ARG A 567 25.41 -7.79 15.90
CA ARG A 567 26.30 -7.99 17.06
C ARG A 567 26.39 -6.74 17.93
N ALA A 568 26.43 -5.56 17.33
CA ALA A 568 26.41 -4.30 18.08
C ALA A 568 25.10 -4.13 18.86
N LEU A 569 23.97 -4.45 18.23
CA LEU A 569 22.65 -4.39 18.84
C LEU A 569 22.49 -5.41 19.99
N LEU A 570 22.95 -6.65 19.79
CA LEU A 570 22.95 -7.70 20.81
C LEU A 570 23.80 -7.30 22.01
N LYS A 571 25.01 -6.77 21.77
CA LYS A 571 25.89 -6.30 22.84
C LYS A 571 25.18 -5.22 23.68
N LEU A 572 24.56 -4.24 23.03
CA LEU A 572 23.85 -3.18 23.72
C LEU A 572 22.64 -3.70 24.51
N ALA A 573 21.90 -4.66 23.95
CA ALA A 573 20.78 -5.30 24.63
C ALA A 573 21.23 -6.00 25.93
N ILE A 574 22.36 -6.71 25.88
CA ILE A 574 22.97 -7.37 27.05
C ILE A 574 23.46 -6.35 28.07
N GLU A 575 24.19 -5.31 27.65
CA GLU A 575 24.67 -4.23 28.53
C GLU A 575 23.50 -3.53 29.27
N LYS A 576 22.32 -3.48 28.65
CA LYS A 576 21.10 -2.89 29.22
C LYS A 576 20.22 -3.90 29.97
N ARG A 577 20.57 -5.19 30.01
CA ARG A 577 19.74 -6.30 30.52
C ARG A 577 18.34 -6.32 29.90
N SER A 578 18.27 -6.04 28.61
CA SER A 578 17.03 -5.96 27.87
C SER A 578 16.45 -7.34 27.54
N GLN A 579 15.18 -7.56 27.82
CA GLN A 579 14.43 -8.76 27.45
C GLN A 579 14.41 -8.98 25.93
N PHE A 580 14.63 -7.92 25.13
CA PHE A 580 14.75 -8.01 23.67
C PHE A 580 15.90 -8.92 23.21
N VAL A 581 16.84 -9.30 24.10
CA VAL A 581 17.85 -10.33 23.81
C VAL A 581 17.21 -11.64 23.34
N ILE A 582 16.04 -12.03 23.86
CA ILE A 582 15.35 -13.26 23.41
C ILE A 582 15.00 -13.20 21.92
N ASP A 583 14.42 -12.09 21.46
CA ASP A 583 14.06 -11.88 20.06
C ASP A 583 15.33 -11.85 19.20
N LEU A 584 16.41 -11.19 19.66
CA LEU A 584 17.67 -11.13 18.90
C LEU A 584 18.31 -12.50 18.73
N ILE A 585 18.34 -13.35 19.75
CA ILE A 585 18.90 -14.70 19.66
C ILE A 585 18.11 -15.53 18.64
N HIS A 586 16.78 -15.55 18.75
CA HIS A 586 15.91 -16.28 17.81
C HIS A 586 15.93 -15.69 16.39
N TRP A 587 16.13 -14.38 16.27
CA TRP A 587 16.25 -13.71 14.98
C TRP A 587 17.58 -14.04 14.32
N ILE A 588 18.69 -14.08 15.07
CA ILE A 588 20.01 -14.48 14.54
C ILE A 588 19.95 -15.90 13.99
N THR A 589 19.47 -16.87 14.77
CA THR A 589 19.39 -18.26 14.33
C THR A 589 18.45 -18.43 13.15
N GLY A 590 17.25 -17.84 13.23
CA GLY A 590 16.26 -17.90 12.16
C GLY A 590 16.70 -17.22 10.86
N MET A 591 17.38 -16.08 10.93
CA MET A 591 17.89 -15.41 9.73
C MET A 591 19.10 -16.14 9.13
N SER A 592 19.98 -16.71 9.96
CA SER A 592 21.06 -17.57 9.47
C SER A 592 20.50 -18.78 8.70
N GLU A 593 19.47 -19.42 9.22
CA GLU A 593 18.78 -20.51 8.51
C GLU A 593 18.20 -20.04 7.17
N LEU A 594 17.47 -18.92 7.16
CA LEU A 594 16.85 -18.39 5.94
C LEU A 594 17.88 -17.99 4.87
N LEU A 595 19.01 -17.42 5.28
CA LEU A 595 20.10 -17.06 4.37
C LEU A 595 20.75 -18.31 3.76
N PHE A 596 21.00 -19.34 4.57
CA PHE A 596 21.51 -20.62 4.09
C PHE A 596 20.51 -21.28 3.12
N PHE A 597 19.22 -21.29 3.48
CA PHE A 597 18.19 -21.86 2.62
C PHE A 597 18.08 -21.09 1.29
N ALA A 598 18.13 -19.75 1.31
CA ALA A 598 18.18 -18.94 0.10
C ALA A 598 19.41 -19.23 -0.78
N ALA A 599 20.54 -19.57 -0.17
CA ALA A 599 21.74 -19.97 -0.91
C ALA A 599 21.55 -21.30 -1.67
N LYS A 600 20.76 -22.22 -1.13
CA LYS A 600 20.46 -23.52 -1.77
C LYS A 600 19.36 -23.45 -2.84
N ALA A 601 18.70 -22.31 -3.00
CA ALA A 601 17.65 -22.17 -4.00
C ALA A 601 18.17 -22.38 -5.45
N PRO A 602 17.41 -23.08 -6.32
CA PRO A 602 17.85 -23.40 -7.68
C PRO A 602 18.24 -22.18 -8.51
N ALA A 603 17.50 -21.07 -8.35
CA ALA A 603 17.70 -19.84 -9.10
C ALA A 603 18.88 -18.97 -8.61
N THR A 604 19.45 -19.26 -7.43
CA THR A 604 20.54 -18.45 -6.87
C THR A 604 21.84 -18.67 -7.66
N ALA A 605 22.45 -17.59 -8.12
CA ALA A 605 23.70 -17.63 -8.89
C ALA A 605 24.87 -18.14 -8.03
N HIS A 606 25.83 -18.87 -8.62
CA HIS A 606 26.93 -19.51 -7.88
C HIS A 606 27.72 -18.55 -6.97
N HIS A 607 28.00 -17.34 -7.45
CA HIS A 607 28.67 -16.32 -6.64
C HIS A 607 27.84 -15.89 -5.41
N ASP A 608 26.54 -15.67 -5.61
CA ASP A 608 25.60 -15.29 -4.56
C ASP A 608 25.42 -16.41 -3.53
N ARG A 609 25.44 -17.70 -3.94
CA ARG A 609 25.37 -18.85 -3.02
C ARG A 609 26.48 -18.80 -1.97
N SER A 610 27.72 -18.73 -2.43
CA SER A 610 28.89 -18.68 -1.53
C SER A 610 28.87 -17.45 -0.61
N THR A 611 28.33 -16.33 -1.10
CA THR A 611 28.22 -15.11 -0.31
C THR A 611 27.13 -15.25 0.76
N LEU A 612 25.96 -15.77 0.41
CA LEU A 612 24.86 -16.01 1.36
C LEU A 612 25.26 -17.01 2.46
N GLU A 613 25.90 -18.13 2.11
CA GLU A 613 26.41 -19.11 3.08
C GLU A 613 27.40 -18.46 4.04
N LYS A 614 28.32 -17.64 3.52
CA LYS A 614 29.28 -16.88 4.33
C LYS A 614 28.59 -15.87 5.26
N GLN A 615 27.58 -15.14 4.77
CA GLN A 615 26.82 -14.21 5.62
C GLN A 615 26.00 -14.95 6.69
N ALA A 616 25.41 -16.10 6.35
CA ALA A 616 24.70 -16.95 7.29
C ALA A 616 25.61 -17.43 8.43
N HIS A 617 26.82 -17.89 8.08
CA HIS A 617 27.86 -18.32 9.01
C HIS A 617 28.34 -17.17 9.90
N PHE A 618 28.61 -15.99 9.34
CA PHE A 618 29.00 -14.82 10.14
C PHE A 618 27.89 -14.33 11.08
N LEU A 619 26.63 -14.43 10.65
CA LEU A 619 25.49 -14.03 11.45
C LEU A 619 25.33 -14.93 12.68
N ILE A 620 25.35 -16.26 12.52
CA ILE A 620 25.28 -17.18 13.67
C ILE A 620 26.50 -17.02 14.59
N GLY A 621 27.67 -16.76 14.02
CA GLY A 621 28.89 -16.44 14.75
C GLY A 621 28.76 -15.24 15.69
N SER A 622 27.74 -14.37 15.51
CA SER A 622 27.47 -13.25 16.41
C SER A 622 27.12 -13.69 17.84
N LEU A 623 26.56 -14.90 18.02
CA LEU A 623 26.24 -15.45 19.34
C LEU A 623 27.49 -15.86 20.13
N THR A 624 28.62 -16.13 19.48
CA THR A 624 29.88 -16.47 20.16
C THR A 624 30.45 -15.31 20.97
N PHE A 625 29.96 -14.08 20.77
CA PHE A 625 30.43 -12.86 21.43
C PHE A 625 29.72 -12.54 22.75
N ILE A 626 28.72 -13.32 23.15
CA ILE A 626 27.98 -13.08 24.38
C ILE A 626 28.95 -12.98 25.59
N PRO A 627 28.92 -11.88 26.38
CA PRO A 627 29.73 -11.72 27.59
C PRO A 627 29.44 -12.81 28.64
N ARG A 628 30.46 -13.15 29.41
CA ARG A 628 30.47 -14.37 30.26
C ARG A 628 30.73 -14.07 31.73
N ASP A 629 30.49 -12.83 32.15
CA ASP A 629 30.48 -12.55 33.58
C ASP A 629 29.33 -13.34 34.26
N PRO A 630 29.50 -13.75 35.52
CA PRO A 630 28.56 -14.63 36.23
C PRO A 630 27.10 -14.15 36.16
N GLU A 631 26.86 -12.85 36.27
CA GLU A 631 25.50 -12.30 36.25
C GLU A 631 24.89 -12.31 34.85
N THR A 632 25.67 -11.93 33.82
CA THR A 632 25.21 -11.99 32.43
C THR A 632 24.98 -13.43 31.98
N ALA A 633 25.89 -14.35 32.29
CA ALA A 633 25.76 -15.77 31.96
C ALA A 633 24.47 -16.35 32.57
N LYS A 634 24.23 -16.10 33.87
CA LYS A 634 23.00 -16.54 34.55
C LYS A 634 21.74 -15.94 33.93
N TRP A 635 21.78 -14.68 33.53
CA TRP A 635 20.63 -14.00 32.95
C TRP A 635 20.32 -14.49 31.53
N ILE A 636 21.35 -14.77 30.71
CA ILE A 636 21.16 -15.27 29.35
C ILE A 636 20.65 -16.70 29.32
N GLU A 637 21.06 -17.53 30.28
CA GLU A 637 20.52 -18.89 30.42
C GLU A 637 19.02 -18.92 30.72
N ALA A 638 18.46 -17.85 31.29
CA ALA A 638 17.01 -17.74 31.44
C ALA A 638 16.26 -17.70 30.09
N PHE A 639 16.96 -17.54 28.97
CA PHE A 639 16.42 -17.52 27.62
C PHE A 639 16.72 -18.80 26.80
N SER A 640 17.15 -19.90 27.45
CA SER A 640 17.36 -21.21 26.78
C SER A 640 18.36 -21.17 25.63
N LEU A 641 19.51 -20.48 25.80
CA LEU A 641 20.52 -20.37 24.74
C LEU A 641 21.05 -21.75 24.29
N ILE A 642 21.21 -22.69 25.22
CA ILE A 642 21.67 -24.06 24.92
C ILE A 642 20.70 -24.76 23.97
N ASP A 643 19.40 -24.73 24.29
CA ASP A 643 18.37 -25.37 23.47
C ASP A 643 18.32 -24.76 22.05
N ILE A 644 18.43 -23.43 21.95
CA ILE A 644 18.42 -22.72 20.67
C ILE A 644 19.64 -23.08 19.80
N LEU A 645 20.83 -23.17 20.40
CA LEU A 645 22.04 -23.57 19.67
C LEU A 645 22.00 -25.06 19.29
N PHE A 646 21.41 -25.91 20.14
CA PHE A 646 21.18 -27.32 19.84
C PHE A 646 20.24 -27.49 18.65
N GLU A 647 19.07 -26.86 18.67
CA GLU A 647 18.11 -26.93 17.56
C GLU A 647 18.71 -26.42 16.24
N PHE A 648 19.47 -25.32 16.30
CA PHE A 648 20.17 -24.81 15.13
C PHE A 648 21.25 -25.79 14.63
N GLY A 649 22.03 -26.39 15.53
CA GLY A 649 23.04 -27.39 15.19
C GLY A 649 22.44 -28.64 14.55
N SER A 650 21.33 -29.14 15.11
CA SER A 650 20.59 -30.28 14.57
C SER A 650 20.06 -29.98 13.18
N MET A 651 19.42 -28.81 12.98
CA MET A 651 18.98 -28.36 11.65
C MET A 651 20.14 -28.22 10.67
N ALA A 652 21.29 -27.70 11.10
CA ALA A 652 22.47 -27.57 10.25
C ALA A 652 23.01 -28.93 9.81
N SER A 653 23.01 -29.94 10.70
CA SER A 653 23.38 -31.31 10.36
C SER A 653 22.41 -31.93 9.34
N GLU A 654 21.10 -31.86 9.62
CA GLU A 654 20.05 -32.39 8.73
C GLU A 654 20.09 -31.81 7.31
N ARG A 655 20.56 -30.56 7.17
CA ARG A 655 20.69 -29.86 5.89
C ARG A 655 22.10 -29.88 5.31
N GLU A 656 23.00 -30.70 5.85
CA GLU A 656 24.39 -30.86 5.41
C GLU A 656 25.18 -29.53 5.38
N TRP A 657 24.89 -28.63 6.34
CA TRP A 657 25.61 -27.36 6.50
C TRP A 657 26.73 -27.49 7.53
N LEU A 658 27.89 -27.94 7.09
CA LEU A 658 29.03 -28.21 7.95
C LEU A 658 29.51 -26.96 8.72
N GLU A 659 29.67 -25.81 8.06
CA GLU A 659 30.17 -24.60 8.74
C GLU A 659 29.17 -24.07 9.78
N GLY A 660 27.87 -24.25 9.54
CA GLY A 660 26.81 -23.90 10.48
C GLY A 660 26.83 -24.81 11.70
N PHE A 661 26.92 -26.12 11.46
CA PHE A 661 27.08 -27.13 12.50
C PHE A 661 28.31 -26.87 13.36
N ASP A 662 29.47 -26.65 12.75
CA ASP A 662 30.73 -26.37 13.44
C ASP A 662 30.62 -25.12 14.32
N THR A 663 29.96 -24.07 13.83
CA THR A 663 29.79 -22.84 14.60
C THR A 663 28.88 -23.05 15.80
N ALA A 664 27.80 -23.83 15.65
CA ALA A 664 26.88 -24.16 16.74
C ALA A 664 27.57 -25.07 17.78
N PHE A 665 28.30 -26.08 17.32
CA PHE A 665 29.08 -26.99 18.14
C PHE A 665 30.13 -26.24 18.96
N ASP A 666 30.93 -25.39 18.32
CA ASP A 666 31.96 -24.60 18.98
C ASP A 666 31.33 -23.57 19.93
N ALA A 667 30.20 -22.96 19.56
CA ALA A 667 29.47 -22.03 20.44
C ALA A 667 28.94 -22.74 21.69
N LEU A 668 28.34 -23.93 21.56
CA LEU A 668 27.84 -24.74 22.67
C LEU A 668 28.97 -25.18 23.60
N LEU A 669 30.06 -25.72 23.05
CA LEU A 669 31.21 -26.17 23.83
C LEU A 669 31.80 -25.01 24.62
N ARG A 670 32.04 -23.89 23.93
CA ARG A 670 32.61 -22.70 24.54
C ARG A 670 31.69 -22.11 25.60
N TRP A 671 30.38 -22.05 25.33
CA TRP A 671 29.39 -21.58 26.30
C TRP A 671 29.33 -22.49 27.53
N GLY A 672 29.24 -23.81 27.34
CA GLY A 672 29.19 -24.79 28.42
C GLY A 672 30.38 -24.69 29.39
N PHE A 673 31.61 -24.61 28.86
CA PHE A 673 32.81 -24.52 29.70
C PHE A 673 33.00 -23.14 30.32
N GLU A 674 32.81 -22.06 29.56
CA GLU A 674 33.09 -20.72 30.08
C GLU A 674 31.96 -20.20 30.98
N ALA A 675 30.70 -20.29 30.57
CA ALA A 675 29.56 -19.86 31.41
C ALA A 675 29.29 -20.85 32.56
N GLY A 676 29.57 -22.15 32.35
CA GLY A 676 29.43 -23.17 33.40
C GLY A 676 30.44 -23.01 34.54
N ALA A 677 31.61 -22.42 34.30
CA ALA A 677 32.61 -22.14 35.35
C ALA A 677 32.07 -21.20 36.44
N GLU A 678 31.16 -20.30 36.08
CA GLU A 678 30.65 -19.22 36.94
C GLU A 678 29.49 -19.63 37.87
N ASN A 679 29.17 -20.93 37.94
CA ASN A 679 28.17 -21.51 38.87
C ASN A 679 26.81 -20.75 38.85
N THR A 680 26.27 -20.56 37.65
CA THR A 680 25.07 -19.75 37.31
C THR A 680 23.77 -20.22 37.99
N GLY A 681 23.73 -21.46 38.49
CA GLY A 681 22.54 -22.10 39.07
C GLY A 681 21.64 -22.81 38.05
N TRP A 682 22.01 -22.79 36.77
CA TRP A 682 21.25 -23.37 35.66
C TRP A 682 21.85 -24.65 35.08
N ASN A 683 22.86 -25.24 35.73
CA ASN A 683 23.48 -26.48 35.24
C ASN A 683 23.99 -26.34 33.79
N THR A 684 24.56 -25.17 33.46
CA THR A 684 25.01 -24.80 32.12
C THR A 684 26.00 -25.79 31.50
N LEU A 685 26.98 -26.24 32.28
CA LEU A 685 28.02 -27.15 31.79
C LEU A 685 27.44 -28.51 31.39
N ASP A 686 26.62 -29.12 32.25
CA ASP A 686 26.03 -30.43 32.01
C ASP A 686 24.95 -30.38 30.93
N SER A 687 24.10 -29.35 30.89
CA SER A 687 23.12 -29.17 29.82
C SER A 687 23.78 -28.99 28.45
N ALA A 688 24.84 -28.18 28.37
CA ALA A 688 25.57 -27.97 27.11
C ALA A 688 26.29 -29.24 26.63
N LEU A 689 26.90 -30.01 27.55
CA LEU A 689 27.54 -31.28 27.21
C LEU A 689 26.54 -32.36 26.81
N ALA A 690 25.36 -32.40 27.44
CA ALA A 690 24.27 -33.28 27.02
C ALA A 690 23.75 -32.91 25.62
N ALA A 691 23.58 -31.61 25.33
CA ALA A 691 23.23 -31.12 24.01
C ALA A 691 24.28 -31.46 22.94
N LEU A 692 25.57 -31.30 23.26
CA LEU A 692 26.67 -31.70 22.37
C LEU A 692 26.69 -33.20 22.12
N ALA A 693 26.50 -34.02 23.16
CA ALA A 693 26.38 -35.46 23.00
C ALA A 693 25.21 -35.80 22.07
N ALA A 694 24.05 -35.17 22.28
CA ALA A 694 22.87 -35.32 21.43
C ALA A 694 23.13 -34.98 19.96
N LEU A 695 23.89 -33.91 19.66
CA LEU A 695 24.27 -33.54 18.28
C LEU A 695 25.19 -34.56 17.60
N THR A 696 25.85 -35.44 18.34
CA THR A 696 26.79 -36.44 17.80
C THR A 696 26.22 -37.85 17.77
N ILE A 697 25.04 -38.06 18.35
CA ILE A 697 24.37 -39.36 18.37
C ILE A 697 23.63 -39.55 17.05
N GLY A 698 23.84 -40.72 16.43
CA GLY A 698 23.28 -41.03 15.11
C GLY A 698 24.07 -40.47 13.93
N GLU A 699 25.13 -39.70 14.19
CA GLU A 699 26.04 -39.14 13.20
C GLU A 699 27.35 -39.97 13.08
N ASP A 700 28.32 -39.49 12.27
CA ASP A 700 29.62 -40.14 12.09
C ASP A 700 30.40 -40.30 13.42
N ALA A 701 31.01 -41.47 13.64
CA ALA A 701 31.87 -41.76 14.80
C ALA A 701 33.06 -40.78 14.93
N ALA A 702 33.45 -40.14 13.83
CA ALA A 702 34.42 -39.05 13.84
C ALA A 702 33.97 -37.84 14.70
N LEU A 703 32.68 -37.53 14.74
CA LEU A 703 32.14 -36.42 15.54
C LEU A 703 32.15 -36.72 17.03
N GLN A 704 31.84 -37.97 17.43
CA GLN A 704 31.97 -38.40 18.83
C GLN A 704 33.42 -38.30 19.30
N THR A 705 34.36 -38.74 18.46
CA THR A 705 35.80 -38.64 18.72
C THR A 705 36.23 -37.17 18.85
N ARG A 706 35.73 -36.29 17.98
CA ARG A 706 35.96 -34.84 18.07
C ARG A 706 35.44 -34.26 19.38
N LEU A 707 34.23 -34.64 19.81
CA LEU A 707 33.65 -34.17 21.07
C LEU A 707 34.50 -34.59 22.27
N ILE A 708 34.90 -35.86 22.34
CA ILE A 708 35.77 -36.37 23.40
C ILE A 708 37.09 -35.60 23.46
N ALA A 709 37.75 -35.41 22.30
CA ALA A 709 39.00 -34.66 22.22
C ALA A 709 38.83 -33.18 22.61
N ALA A 710 37.72 -32.56 22.22
CA ALA A 710 37.42 -31.17 22.53
C ALA A 710 37.12 -30.96 24.03
N VAL A 711 36.39 -31.89 24.65
CA VAL A 711 36.16 -31.92 26.11
C VAL A 711 37.47 -32.10 26.86
N GLN A 712 38.32 -33.05 26.44
CA GLN A 712 39.65 -33.24 27.03
C GLN A 712 40.50 -31.98 26.96
N ALA A 713 40.54 -31.35 25.79
CA ALA A 713 41.27 -30.10 25.59
C ALA A 713 40.72 -28.97 26.47
N ALA A 714 39.40 -28.82 26.56
CA ALA A 714 38.75 -27.79 27.38
C ALA A 714 38.95 -28.00 28.89
N VAL A 715 38.98 -29.25 29.36
CA VAL A 715 39.30 -29.59 30.76
C VAL A 715 40.77 -29.33 31.09
N ALA A 716 41.67 -29.55 30.13
CA ALA A 716 43.11 -29.29 30.28
C ALA A 716 43.49 -27.80 30.11
N ALA A 717 42.59 -26.97 29.60
CA ALA A 717 42.84 -25.56 29.32
C ALA A 717 42.98 -24.71 30.59
N GLU A 718 43.77 -23.64 30.48
CA GLU A 718 43.89 -22.62 31.52
C GLU A 718 42.58 -21.84 31.63
N GLY A 719 41.89 -21.94 32.78
CA GLY A 719 40.54 -21.38 32.97
C GLY A 719 39.40 -22.40 32.94
N ALA A 720 39.69 -23.71 32.94
CA ALA A 720 38.66 -24.75 33.05
C ALA A 720 37.81 -24.64 34.34
N PRO A 721 36.54 -25.09 34.32
CA PRO A 721 35.67 -25.07 35.49
C PRO A 721 36.31 -25.74 36.71
N ALA A 722 36.07 -25.16 37.89
CA ALA A 722 36.58 -25.69 39.15
C ALA A 722 36.12 -27.14 39.37
N ALA A 723 36.95 -27.95 40.05
CA ALA A 723 36.65 -29.36 40.36
C ALA A 723 35.22 -29.63 40.87
N PRO A 724 34.64 -28.85 41.81
CA PRO A 724 33.26 -29.12 42.28
C PRO A 724 32.18 -28.88 41.21
N VAL A 725 32.42 -28.00 40.24
CA VAL A 725 31.50 -27.78 39.10
C VAL A 725 31.57 -28.98 38.15
N ARG A 726 32.78 -29.44 37.83
CA ARG A 726 33.00 -30.62 36.99
C ARG A 726 32.43 -31.89 37.60
N GLU A 727 32.59 -32.10 38.90
CA GLU A 727 32.04 -33.25 39.62
C GLU A 727 30.51 -33.24 39.65
N ARG A 728 29.89 -32.06 39.79
CA ARG A 728 28.43 -31.92 39.69
C ARG A 728 27.95 -32.26 38.29
N ALA A 729 28.58 -31.71 37.26
CA ALA A 729 28.23 -31.98 35.88
C ALA A 729 28.40 -33.48 35.54
N ALA A 730 29.50 -34.11 35.97
CA ALA A 730 29.73 -35.54 35.81
C ALA A 730 28.64 -36.40 36.49
N ARG A 731 28.22 -36.04 37.71
CA ARG A 731 27.11 -36.73 38.40
C ARG A 731 25.79 -36.57 37.65
N PHE A 732 25.50 -35.39 37.12
CA PHE A 732 24.30 -35.17 36.32
C PHE A 732 24.32 -36.00 35.02
N LEU A 733 25.43 -35.99 34.27
CA LEU A 733 25.55 -36.75 33.04
C LEU A 733 25.43 -38.27 33.28
N ARG A 734 26.02 -38.80 34.36
CA ARG A 734 25.83 -40.20 34.79
C ARG A 734 24.37 -40.49 35.12
N GLY A 735 23.72 -39.62 35.90
CA GLY A 735 22.30 -39.75 36.21
C GLY A 735 21.41 -39.71 34.97
N ARG A 736 21.71 -38.82 34.01
CA ARG A 736 21.00 -38.75 32.72
C ARG A 736 21.22 -40.00 31.88
N ALA A 737 22.43 -40.55 31.86
CA ALA A 737 22.74 -41.85 31.23
C ALA A 737 21.91 -42.99 31.85
N ASP A 738 21.84 -43.08 33.18
CA ASP A 738 21.12 -44.14 33.88
C ASP A 738 19.60 -44.05 33.70
N HIS A 739 19.07 -42.83 33.61
CA HIS A 739 17.64 -42.55 33.48
C HIS A 739 17.15 -42.30 32.05
N LEU A 740 18.02 -42.44 31.04
CA LEU A 740 17.65 -42.32 29.63
C LEU A 740 16.61 -43.39 29.26
N HIS A 741 15.39 -42.95 28.95
CA HIS A 741 14.28 -43.79 28.49
C HIS A 741 13.43 -43.03 27.46
N SER A 742 12.95 -43.72 26.43
CA SER A 742 12.00 -43.12 25.49
C SER A 742 10.63 -42.95 26.16
N SER A 743 10.17 -41.72 26.32
CA SER A 743 8.79 -41.41 26.72
C SER A 743 8.05 -40.81 25.54
N ASP A 744 6.85 -41.31 25.23
CA ASP A 744 6.00 -40.79 24.15
C ASP A 744 5.54 -39.33 24.36
N PHE A 745 5.79 -38.76 25.56
CA PHE A 745 5.41 -37.41 25.96
C PHE A 745 6.60 -36.49 26.30
N ASP A 746 7.84 -36.87 25.95
CA ASP A 746 8.99 -35.99 26.21
C ASP A 746 8.96 -34.77 25.27
N THR A 747 9.16 -33.58 25.84
CA THR A 747 9.16 -32.30 25.10
C THR A 747 10.55 -31.68 25.03
N ASP A 748 11.56 -32.25 25.70
CA ASP A 748 12.95 -31.79 25.62
C ASP A 748 13.60 -32.34 24.33
N ALA A 749 13.92 -31.44 23.40
CA ALA A 749 14.54 -31.77 22.12
C ALA A 749 15.88 -32.51 22.29
N VAL A 750 16.66 -32.15 23.32
CA VAL A 750 17.94 -32.80 23.62
C VAL A 750 17.71 -34.25 24.06
N ASN A 751 16.73 -34.50 24.93
CA ASN A 751 16.38 -35.86 25.34
C ASN A 751 15.87 -36.71 24.18
N LEU A 752 15.01 -36.15 23.33
CA LEU A 752 14.49 -36.85 22.16
C LEU A 752 15.63 -37.30 21.24
N ALA A 753 16.63 -36.45 21.00
CA ALA A 753 17.80 -36.80 20.21
C ALA A 753 18.71 -37.84 20.91
N LEU A 754 18.96 -37.71 22.22
CA LEU A 754 19.70 -38.73 22.99
C LEU A 754 19.01 -40.10 22.94
N CYS A 755 17.67 -40.14 22.89
CA CYS A 755 16.89 -41.38 22.83
C CYS A 755 16.93 -42.07 21.46
N ALA A 756 17.47 -41.44 20.42
CA ALA A 756 17.58 -42.04 19.09
C ALA A 756 18.47 -43.30 19.09
N ASP A 757 19.54 -43.30 19.90
CA ASP A 757 20.40 -44.46 20.17
C ASP A 757 20.80 -44.50 21.65
N ILE A 758 19.93 -45.10 22.48
CA ILE A 758 20.11 -45.15 23.94
C ILE A 758 21.45 -45.80 24.34
N PRO A 759 21.86 -46.97 23.80
CA PRO A 759 23.15 -47.56 24.12
C PRO A 759 24.34 -46.63 23.84
N ALA A 760 24.39 -46.01 22.66
CA ALA A 760 25.47 -45.09 22.30
C ALA A 760 25.46 -43.83 23.16
N ALA A 761 24.27 -43.27 23.40
CA ALA A 761 24.07 -42.10 24.27
C ALA A 761 24.60 -42.36 25.69
N ARG A 762 24.25 -43.52 26.26
CA ARG A 762 24.72 -43.91 27.60
C ARG A 762 26.23 -44.03 27.68
N ALA A 763 26.84 -44.67 26.69
CA ALA A 763 28.29 -44.83 26.62
C ALA A 763 28.99 -43.46 26.53
N LEU A 764 28.53 -42.60 25.62
CA LEU A 764 29.12 -41.28 25.39
C LEU A 764 28.98 -40.36 26.61
N LEU A 765 27.78 -40.30 27.22
CA LEU A 765 27.56 -39.49 28.42
C LEU A 765 28.41 -39.97 29.61
N ALA A 766 28.55 -41.29 29.79
CA ALA A 766 29.41 -41.86 30.82
C ALA A 766 30.89 -41.55 30.58
N GLU A 767 31.35 -41.62 29.32
CA GLU A 767 32.72 -41.27 28.94
C GLU A 767 33.01 -39.79 29.19
N ILE A 768 32.13 -38.88 28.76
CA ILE A 768 32.25 -37.43 29.04
C ILE A 768 32.28 -37.17 30.56
N ALA A 769 31.43 -37.86 31.33
CA ALA A 769 31.43 -37.72 32.80
C ALA A 769 32.76 -38.16 33.43
N GLU A 770 33.39 -39.20 32.90
CA GLU A 770 34.68 -39.68 33.38
C GLU A 770 35.82 -38.71 33.08
N LEU A 771 35.78 -38.05 31.91
CA LEU A 771 36.73 -36.99 31.54
C LEU A 771 36.61 -35.75 32.43
N LEU A 772 35.40 -35.43 32.90
CA LEU A 772 35.15 -34.30 33.79
C LEU A 772 35.63 -34.58 35.22
N ALA A 773 35.27 -35.74 35.77
CA ALA A 773 35.61 -36.15 37.13
C ALA A 773 35.64 -37.68 37.24
N PRO A 774 36.83 -38.31 37.25
CA PRO A 774 36.94 -39.76 37.30
C PRO A 774 36.39 -40.33 38.61
N LEU A 775 35.76 -41.50 38.56
CA LEU A 775 35.26 -42.19 39.75
C LEU A 775 36.45 -42.66 40.61
N LEU A 776 36.68 -41.98 41.73
CA LEU A 776 37.59 -42.49 42.75
C LEU A 776 37.01 -43.80 43.33
N PRO A 777 37.81 -44.87 43.46
CA PRO A 777 37.37 -46.09 44.13
C PRO A 777 36.90 -45.75 45.56
N PRO A 778 35.87 -46.43 46.09
CA PRO A 778 35.40 -46.18 47.44
C PRO A 778 36.58 -46.33 48.42
N PRO A 779 36.69 -45.48 49.45
CA PRO A 779 37.74 -45.63 50.45
C PRO A 779 37.67 -47.05 51.03
N PRO A 780 38.82 -47.71 51.25
CA PRO A 780 38.83 -49.06 51.81
C PRO A 780 38.01 -49.08 53.09
N ILE A 781 37.05 -50.00 53.15
CA ILE A 781 36.21 -50.24 54.32
C ILE A 781 37.17 -50.41 55.51
N PRO A 782 37.08 -49.56 56.56
CA PRO A 782 37.93 -49.75 57.73
C PRO A 782 37.65 -51.15 58.31
N PRO A 783 38.70 -51.91 58.68
CA PRO A 783 38.52 -53.26 59.18
C PRO A 783 37.55 -53.26 60.36
N ALA A 784 36.62 -54.22 60.35
CA ALA A 784 35.63 -54.38 61.41
C ALA A 784 36.33 -54.38 62.79
N PRO A 785 35.80 -53.66 63.79
CA PRO A 785 36.40 -53.65 65.12
C PRO A 785 36.51 -55.08 65.63
N ALA A 786 37.71 -55.44 66.09
CA ALA A 786 37.97 -56.73 66.70
C ALA A 786 36.95 -56.99 67.82
N PRO A 787 36.42 -58.23 67.94
CA PRO A 787 35.52 -58.56 69.05
C PRO A 787 36.25 -58.28 70.37
N PRO A 788 35.57 -57.73 71.38
CA PRO A 788 36.18 -57.50 72.67
C PRO A 788 36.56 -58.83 73.31
N ASP A 789 37.80 -58.94 73.76
CA ASP A 789 38.22 -60.00 74.68
C ASP A 789 37.49 -59.78 76.02
N GLY A 790 36.53 -60.67 76.33
CA GLY A 790 35.82 -60.69 77.62
C GLY A 790 34.38 -61.18 77.53
#